data_AF-A0A8H7X4C4-F1
#
_entry.id   AF-A0A8H7X4C4-F1
#
_cell.length_a   1.000
_cell.length_b   1.000
_cell.length_c   1.000
_cell.angle_alpha   90.00
_cell.angle_beta   90.00
_cell.angle_gamma   90.00
#
_symmetry.space_group_name_H-M   'P 1'
#
loop_
_entity.id
_entity.type
_entity.pdbx_description
1 polymer ?
#
loop_
_entity_poly.entity_id
_entity_poly.type
_entity_poly.pdbx_seq_one_letter_code
_entity_poly.pdbx_strand_id
1 'polypeptide(L)'
;MSPSASKQKINLVRIAHVYYIHKNLDAAHQFLLDFGLSPCQTSDDRIYYRGYGTEPFAVCASKGLEDKFGGTAFVVESMEDLELATSLPGATPIHDSDAPGGGKRVTFYEPVDNCPWHLVYGQTPVEVAETFPELAYNFPTNKNRPVNKTQRFKKGPAPIHKMGHFGLCVTDYKKAFEFYTTNFNFKPTELVYAPDTKEDITTFLHLDRGSEWVDHHSFFFFEGPKFHVHHSSFEIFDFDIQMLGHNWLVEKKYENCWGVGRHVMGSQIFDYWFDPSRFIMEHYVDGDLVNDETPINRTQAAPDNLHVWGVHQRRKARHSRPTEDLGALSLHPDGRHTPVSLSAAPASYAFVEQRAERSPSRGVPLSQLLQLSHEPLHQHTTGVPRQGSRSQNHDLVIENICKSFDISPGTYQLLMDAYFENMTSFSLFHRPSFDAKLSSISSPVQLQALVASMFSFSARFIPMPNSSSSRSTSPRHFYHLAERFTDAAVKDCADEVFPLCLLQSLILINFQQLIEGVRGRAWRSIGTCVRIAYELQLHLVDKPSTNNRNCPDTSLDEEKRRAWWAIWEFDVFASTIRRLPTAIDWKENETWLPIDDELWFANSCVQSCKLDPDPAAAWKQLQNSGNKSAKAWFVVTNALMRCAHLLSYPHAYSASSSVEAGEIPPGLDVLANSLYCLSAALPTELVYQGEFLKFSPGSLHTDSSKHGIHVMTQLSRFMINHYQVFDSTARKLGEKASPTNSAVLTSLDQVAWNHYLNAASEIVSLIRNCPPSHVQYVNPFLASTIWLAAAAQVASKSFGSALVNSRVADSNLDVFQTNLNSSVSFWGVSDTLKIKLGILESKLKSFTENDKSGFGPSSQRLPLDRVPNRPEEVSVQGSHSLVPNERPTNTWMDGNEQYVHNMWADSRFDLPNSSLVDMNLNLWGWGIDELMTYGGIE
;
A
#
# COMPACT_ATOMS: atom_id res chain seq x y z
N MET A 1 -20.74 45.78 37.16
CA MET A 1 -19.52 44.94 37.14
C MET A 1 -18.44 45.74 36.44
N SER A 2 -17.19 45.69 36.92
CA SER A 2 -16.04 46.25 36.21
C SER A 2 -15.83 45.49 34.89
N PRO A 3 -15.15 46.06 33.87
CA PRO A 3 -14.62 45.24 32.78
C PRO A 3 -13.74 44.14 33.38
N SER A 4 -13.85 42.92 32.84
CA SER A 4 -12.96 41.82 33.23
C SER A 4 -11.53 42.23 32.91
N ALA A 5 -10.68 42.34 33.93
CA ALA A 5 -9.27 42.65 33.72
C ALA A 5 -8.64 41.47 32.99
N SER A 6 -8.30 41.67 31.70
CA SER A 6 -7.60 40.65 30.91
C SER A 6 -6.32 40.27 31.64
N LYS A 7 -6.20 38.99 32.02
CA LYS A 7 -4.98 38.48 32.66
C LYS A 7 -3.79 38.83 31.77
N GLN A 8 -2.76 39.42 32.38
CA GLN A 8 -1.55 39.78 31.65
C GLN A 8 -0.92 38.51 31.06
N LYS A 9 -0.69 38.54 29.75
CA LYS A 9 0.00 37.49 29.01
C LYS A 9 1.51 37.72 29.06
N ILE A 10 2.26 36.62 29.01
CA ILE A 10 3.70 36.59 28.76
C ILE A 10 3.90 36.66 27.25
N ASN A 11 4.66 37.66 26.80
CA ASN A 11 4.89 37.91 25.37
C ASN A 11 6.10 37.11 24.90
N LEU A 12 5.86 36.16 23.99
CA LEU A 12 6.87 35.37 23.31
C LEU A 12 7.23 36.03 21.98
N VAL A 13 8.51 36.04 21.65
CA VAL A 13 9.06 36.64 20.41
C VAL A 13 9.34 35.57 19.36
N ARG A 14 9.93 34.43 19.77
CA ARG A 14 10.19 33.27 18.90
C ARG A 14 10.36 32.00 19.73
N ILE A 15 10.21 30.84 19.09
CA ILE A 15 10.80 29.59 19.58
C ILE A 15 12.33 29.76 19.64
N ALA A 16 12.98 29.10 20.61
CA ALA A 16 14.39 29.36 20.92
C ALA A 16 15.33 28.18 20.70
N HIS A 17 14.94 26.98 21.18
CA HIS A 17 15.71 25.74 21.11
C HIS A 17 14.95 24.58 21.81
N VAL A 18 15.38 23.34 21.59
CA VAL A 18 14.84 22.13 22.24
C VAL A 18 15.89 21.34 23.02
N TYR A 19 15.49 20.75 24.14
CA TYR A 19 16.32 19.85 24.95
C TYR A 19 15.90 18.40 24.75
N TYR A 20 16.88 17.53 24.47
CA TYR A 20 16.70 16.08 24.42
C TYR A 20 17.72 15.39 25.34
N ILE A 21 17.28 14.32 26.01
CA ILE A 21 18.11 13.46 26.83
C ILE A 21 18.16 12.09 26.15
N HIS A 22 19.37 11.56 25.96
CA HIS A 22 19.61 10.31 25.23
C HIS A 22 20.40 9.32 26.09
N LYS A 23 20.06 8.03 26.02
CA LYS A 23 20.91 6.95 26.59
C LYS A 23 22.24 6.84 25.86
N ASN A 24 22.24 7.10 24.55
CA ASN A 24 23.40 7.01 23.68
C ASN A 24 23.64 8.36 22.99
N LEU A 25 24.28 9.27 23.74
CA LEU A 25 24.64 10.61 23.25
C LEU A 25 25.55 10.55 22.01
N ASP A 26 26.42 9.54 21.90
CA ASP A 26 27.36 9.40 20.78
C ASP A 26 26.63 9.08 19.46
N ALA A 27 25.61 8.21 19.51
CA ALA A 27 24.75 7.93 18.37
C ALA A 27 23.89 9.15 17.99
N ALA A 28 23.30 9.82 18.98
CA ALA A 28 22.55 11.06 18.77
C ALA A 28 23.42 12.16 18.16
N HIS A 29 24.68 12.30 18.59
CA HIS A 29 25.65 13.24 18.03
C HIS A 29 25.92 12.97 16.55
N GLN A 30 26.19 11.72 16.16
CA GLN A 30 26.40 11.37 14.75
C GLN A 30 25.14 11.63 13.91
N PHE A 31 23.94 11.36 14.43
CA PHE A 31 22.70 11.70 13.76
C PHE A 31 22.51 13.21 13.57
N LEU A 32 22.70 14.02 14.62
CA LEU A 32 22.51 15.47 14.56
C LEU A 32 23.49 16.15 13.57
N LEU A 33 24.73 15.64 13.48
CA LEU A 33 25.68 16.05 12.43
C LEU A 33 25.19 15.68 11.01
N ASP A 34 24.67 14.47 10.82
CA ASP A 34 24.16 14.01 9.52
C ASP A 34 22.81 14.62 9.12
N PHE A 35 22.04 15.10 10.12
CA PHE A 35 20.85 15.92 9.97
C PHE A 35 21.17 17.39 9.66
N GLY A 36 22.44 17.82 9.79
CA GLY A 36 22.90 19.14 9.36
C GLY A 36 22.94 20.22 10.45
N LEU A 37 22.93 19.82 11.71
CA LEU A 37 23.21 20.70 12.86
C LEU A 37 24.71 20.73 13.18
N SER A 38 25.24 21.91 13.53
CA SER A 38 26.66 22.10 13.86
C SER A 38 26.88 22.30 15.36
N PRO A 39 27.77 21.54 16.03
CA PRO A 39 28.04 21.71 17.46
C PRO A 39 28.72 23.06 17.73
N CYS A 40 28.23 23.79 18.74
CA CYS A 40 28.77 25.09 19.17
C CYS A 40 29.39 25.08 20.57
N GLN A 41 28.97 24.15 21.45
CA GLN A 41 29.54 23.97 22.79
C GLN A 41 29.42 22.50 23.20
N THR A 42 30.40 21.98 23.94
CA THR A 42 30.49 20.55 24.32
C THR A 42 31.08 20.39 25.72
N SER A 43 30.57 19.40 26.44
CA SER A 43 30.98 18.93 27.77
C SER A 43 30.85 17.40 27.82
N ASP A 44 31.38 16.77 28.86
CA ASP A 44 31.37 15.29 29.01
C ASP A 44 29.96 14.67 29.04
N ASP A 45 28.93 15.46 29.34
CA ASP A 45 27.54 15.04 29.49
C ASP A 45 26.56 15.72 28.52
N ARG A 46 26.97 16.77 27.78
CA ARG A 46 26.07 17.59 26.95
C ARG A 46 26.74 18.21 25.74
N ILE A 47 26.02 18.25 24.62
CA ILE A 47 26.41 18.92 23.37
C ILE A 47 25.29 19.87 22.93
N TYR A 48 25.65 21.13 22.67
CA TYR A 48 24.78 22.15 22.10
C TYR A 48 25.08 22.29 20.61
N TYR A 49 24.05 22.40 19.78
CA TYR A 49 24.15 22.53 18.33
C TYR A 49 23.34 23.73 17.83
N ARG A 50 23.88 24.43 16.84
CA ARG A 50 23.22 25.55 16.14
C ARG A 50 22.97 25.23 14.66
N GLY A 51 22.05 25.99 14.07
CA GLY A 51 21.98 26.19 12.63
C GLY A 51 22.97 27.25 12.13
N TYR A 52 22.95 27.53 10.83
CA TYR A 52 23.71 28.61 10.20
C TYR A 52 23.12 29.99 10.47
N GLY A 53 21.85 30.08 10.89
CA GLY A 53 21.18 31.33 11.28
C GLY A 53 21.73 31.97 12.56
N THR A 54 21.10 33.06 13.02
CA THR A 54 21.61 33.89 14.14
C THR A 54 21.33 33.34 15.54
N GLU A 55 20.69 32.18 15.64
CA GLU A 55 20.38 31.52 16.92
C GLU A 55 21.64 30.91 17.55
N PRO A 56 21.92 31.15 18.84
CA PRO A 56 23.18 30.69 19.46
C PRO A 56 23.26 29.15 19.57
N PHE A 57 22.10 28.50 19.70
CA PHE A 57 21.89 27.06 19.55
C PHE A 57 20.40 26.81 19.30
N ALA A 58 20.08 25.66 18.68
CA ALA A 58 18.72 25.19 18.38
C ALA A 58 18.42 23.83 19.04
N VAL A 59 19.45 22.99 19.29
CA VAL A 59 19.31 21.70 19.98
C VAL A 59 20.32 21.57 21.10
N CYS A 60 19.89 21.06 22.25
CA CYS A 60 20.74 20.63 23.35
C CYS A 60 20.52 19.13 23.62
N ALA A 61 21.49 18.30 23.22
CA ALA A 61 21.49 16.87 23.51
C ALA A 61 22.31 16.60 24.79
N SER A 62 21.68 15.99 25.81
CA SER A 62 22.33 15.59 27.06
C SER A 62 22.34 14.06 27.22
N LYS A 63 23.32 13.55 27.96
CA LYS A 63 23.43 12.14 28.34
C LYS A 63 22.52 11.84 29.53
N GLY A 64 21.85 10.70 29.52
CA GLY A 64 21.01 10.27 30.63
C GLY A 64 20.90 8.75 30.78
N LEU A 65 20.21 8.31 31.83
CA LEU A 65 19.84 6.91 32.03
C LEU A 65 18.64 6.51 31.16
N GLU A 66 17.83 7.49 30.74
CA GLU A 66 16.63 7.30 29.95
C GLU A 66 16.56 8.26 28.76
N ASP A 67 15.92 7.82 27.69
CA ASP A 67 15.63 8.65 26.52
C ASP A 67 14.41 9.50 26.87
N LYS A 68 14.58 10.82 27.02
CA LYS A 68 13.54 11.72 27.52
C LYS A 68 13.54 13.08 26.83
N PHE A 69 12.34 13.58 26.52
CA PHE A 69 12.13 14.96 26.10
C PHE A 69 12.43 15.91 27.28
N GLY A 70 13.38 16.83 27.08
CA GLY A 70 13.83 17.77 28.10
C GLY A 70 13.01 19.05 28.18
N GLY A 71 12.25 19.37 27.13
CA GLY A 71 11.41 20.57 27.01
C GLY A 71 11.81 21.47 25.84
N THR A 72 10.92 22.39 25.48
CA THR A 72 11.18 23.45 24.47
C THR A 72 11.38 24.79 25.15
N ALA A 73 12.21 25.65 24.56
CA ALA A 73 12.43 27.02 25.01
C ALA A 73 11.81 28.04 24.05
N PHE A 74 11.30 29.15 24.61
CA PHE A 74 10.88 30.34 23.86
C PHE A 74 11.57 31.60 24.41
N VAL A 75 11.86 32.54 23.52
CA VAL A 75 12.36 33.88 23.91
C VAL A 75 11.19 34.73 24.36
N VAL A 76 11.28 35.33 25.55
CA VAL A 76 10.32 36.34 26.02
C VAL A 76 10.77 37.75 25.64
N GLU A 77 9.82 38.66 25.44
CA GLU A 77 10.08 40.03 24.95
C GLU A 77 10.79 40.91 25.99
N SER A 78 10.41 40.81 27.27
CA SER A 78 10.92 41.65 28.35
C SER A 78 11.44 40.85 29.56
N MET A 79 12.13 41.53 30.48
CA MET A 79 12.50 40.94 31.77
C MET A 79 11.26 40.74 32.64
N GLU A 80 10.29 41.65 32.50
CA GLU A 80 9.00 41.67 33.16
C GLU A 80 8.13 40.46 32.75
N ASP A 81 8.22 40.01 31.49
CA ASP A 81 7.63 38.75 31.02
C ASP A 81 8.29 37.52 31.69
N LEU A 82 9.61 37.55 31.92
CA LEU A 82 10.33 36.50 32.63
C LEU A 82 10.03 36.49 34.14
N GLU A 83 9.80 37.65 34.73
CA GLU A 83 9.32 37.78 36.11
C GLU A 83 7.89 37.28 36.25
N LEU A 84 7.00 37.62 35.32
CA LEU A 84 5.63 37.09 35.25
C LEU A 84 5.63 35.56 35.09
N ALA A 85 6.57 34.99 34.33
CA ALA A 85 6.73 33.54 34.20
C ALA A 85 7.00 32.81 35.52
N THR A 86 7.57 33.48 36.54
CA THR A 86 7.76 32.87 37.88
C THR A 86 6.44 32.60 38.62
N SER A 87 5.31 33.14 38.15
CA SER A 87 3.97 32.86 38.68
C SER A 87 3.30 31.61 38.08
N LEU A 88 3.92 30.96 37.09
CA LEU A 88 3.39 29.77 36.44
C LEU A 88 3.51 28.51 37.33
N PRO A 89 2.67 27.47 37.11
CA PRO A 89 2.77 26.22 37.84
C PRO A 89 4.17 25.59 37.77
N GLY A 90 4.70 25.18 38.92
CA GLY A 90 6.02 24.56 39.02
C GLY A 90 7.21 25.44 38.58
N ALA A 91 7.04 26.75 38.43
CA ALA A 91 8.08 27.64 37.94
C ALA A 91 9.31 27.71 38.88
N THR A 92 10.51 27.64 38.28
CA THR A 92 11.77 27.91 38.97
C THR A 92 11.96 29.41 39.21
N PRO A 93 12.73 29.82 40.23
CA PRO A 93 13.32 31.15 40.25
C PRO A 93 14.09 31.47 38.96
N ILE A 94 14.17 32.76 38.61
CA ILE A 94 15.02 33.24 37.53
C ILE A 94 16.48 32.92 37.86
N HIS A 95 17.18 32.30 36.92
CA HIS A 95 18.61 31.99 37.02
C HIS A 95 19.34 32.38 35.73
N ASP A 96 20.64 32.63 35.81
CA ASP A 96 21.48 32.83 34.64
C ASP A 96 21.68 31.50 33.88
N SER A 97 21.78 31.59 32.56
CA SER A 97 21.90 30.45 31.65
C SER A 97 23.36 30.11 31.34
N ASP A 98 23.73 28.84 31.48
CA ASP A 98 25.03 28.24 31.14
C ASP A 98 25.16 27.85 29.66
N ALA A 99 24.05 27.92 28.91
CA ALA A 99 23.95 27.56 27.51
C ALA A 99 24.50 28.66 26.57
N PRO A 100 24.85 28.33 25.30
CA PRO A 100 25.33 29.30 24.32
C PRO A 100 24.41 30.53 24.18
N GLY A 101 25.02 31.71 24.04
CA GLY A 101 24.32 32.99 24.05
C GLY A 101 23.96 33.53 25.45
N GLY A 102 24.05 32.69 26.50
CA GLY A 102 23.79 33.08 27.88
C GLY A 102 22.33 33.52 28.11
N GLY A 103 22.17 34.68 28.77
CA GLY A 103 20.86 35.22 29.15
C GLY A 103 20.36 34.68 30.49
N LYS A 104 19.08 34.93 30.79
CA LYS A 104 18.37 34.46 31.98
C LYS A 104 17.27 33.47 31.59
N ARG A 105 16.96 32.51 32.47
CA ARG A 105 15.97 31.45 32.23
C ARG A 105 15.03 31.27 33.43
N VAL A 106 13.78 30.95 33.12
CA VAL A 106 12.81 30.28 33.99
C VAL A 106 12.42 28.95 33.33
N THR A 107 12.29 27.90 34.12
CA THR A 107 11.64 26.65 33.69
C THR A 107 10.34 26.53 34.44
N PHE A 108 9.23 26.22 33.76
CA PHE A 108 7.96 25.87 34.40
C PHE A 108 7.50 24.49 33.93
N TYR A 109 6.52 23.92 34.62
CA TYR A 109 5.88 22.67 34.23
C TYR A 109 4.42 22.97 33.91
N GLU A 110 4.00 22.74 32.68
CA GLU A 110 2.61 23.00 32.30
C GLU A 110 1.66 22.06 33.07
N PRO A 111 0.42 22.50 33.37
CA PRO A 111 -0.41 21.87 34.41
C PRO A 111 -1.22 20.65 33.94
N VAL A 112 -1.13 20.22 32.68
CA VAL A 112 -1.89 19.10 32.13
C VAL A 112 -1.07 17.81 32.20
N ASP A 113 0.10 17.80 31.58
CA ASP A 113 0.94 16.62 31.39
C ASP A 113 2.28 16.69 32.15
N ASN A 114 2.52 17.79 32.88
CA ASN A 114 3.78 18.10 33.57
C ASN A 114 4.98 18.13 32.59
N CYS A 115 4.78 18.63 31.37
CA CYS A 115 5.84 18.88 30.41
C CYS A 115 6.70 20.08 30.85
N PRO A 116 8.05 19.95 30.89
CA PRO A 116 8.93 21.09 31.10
C PRO A 116 8.88 22.06 29.91
N TRP A 117 8.81 23.36 30.21
CA TRP A 117 8.94 24.46 29.28
C TRP A 117 9.97 25.46 29.81
N HIS A 118 10.75 26.05 28.92
CA HIS A 118 11.74 27.06 29.26
C HIS A 118 11.39 28.42 28.64
N LEU A 119 11.57 29.48 29.41
CA LEU A 119 11.41 30.85 28.96
C LEU A 119 12.74 31.56 29.18
N VAL A 120 13.27 32.19 28.13
CA VAL A 120 14.61 32.79 28.13
C VAL A 120 14.58 34.27 27.72
N TYR A 121 15.36 35.09 28.42
CA TYR A 121 15.51 36.52 28.15
C TYR A 121 16.98 36.87 27.96
N GLY A 122 17.28 37.83 27.07
CA GLY A 122 18.65 38.34 26.90
C GLY A 122 19.66 37.33 26.34
N GLN A 123 19.22 36.33 25.57
CA GLN A 123 20.16 35.50 24.81
C GLN A 123 20.89 36.36 23.76
N THR A 124 22.21 36.30 23.75
CA THR A 124 23.04 37.01 22.76
C THR A 124 23.00 36.26 21.42
N PRO A 125 22.57 36.90 20.31
CA PRO A 125 22.63 36.31 18.97
C PRO A 125 24.07 36.09 18.50
N VAL A 126 24.22 35.25 17.48
CA VAL A 126 25.51 34.95 16.83
C VAL A 126 25.49 35.37 15.36
N GLU A 127 26.66 35.59 14.77
CA GLU A 127 26.75 35.86 13.32
C GLU A 127 26.33 34.64 12.49
N VAL A 128 25.76 34.91 11.31
CA VAL A 128 25.35 33.91 10.32
C VAL A 128 26.59 33.15 9.82
N ALA A 129 26.58 31.82 9.91
CA ALA A 129 27.76 30.99 9.66
C ALA A 129 27.98 30.62 8.18
N GLU A 130 26.90 30.52 7.40
CA GLU A 130 26.92 30.21 5.96
C GLU A 130 25.75 30.92 5.27
N THR A 131 25.89 31.27 3.99
CA THR A 131 24.85 31.94 3.20
C THR A 131 24.67 31.22 1.87
N PHE A 132 23.43 30.83 1.55
CA PHE A 132 23.09 30.16 0.31
C PHE A 132 22.49 31.16 -0.71
N PRO A 133 22.75 30.98 -2.03
CA PRO A 133 22.22 31.88 -3.05
C PRO A 133 20.79 31.50 -3.45
N GLU A 134 19.88 32.47 -3.50
CA GLU A 134 18.52 32.28 -4.01
C GLU A 134 18.51 31.66 -5.42
N LEU A 135 17.64 30.65 -5.62
CA LEU A 135 17.65 29.85 -6.83
C LEU A 135 16.85 30.50 -7.97
N ALA A 136 17.57 31.02 -8.96
CA ALA A 136 16.97 31.49 -10.22
C ALA A 136 16.43 30.30 -11.05
N TYR A 137 15.17 29.91 -10.77
CA TYR A 137 14.44 28.89 -11.50
C TYR A 137 14.06 29.35 -12.92
N ASN A 138 14.21 28.45 -13.90
CA ASN A 138 13.81 28.67 -15.29
C ASN A 138 12.47 27.98 -15.58
N PHE A 139 11.44 28.78 -15.85
CA PHE A 139 10.11 28.31 -16.25
C PHE A 139 10.06 28.06 -17.78
N PRO A 140 9.00 27.45 -18.34
CA PRO A 140 8.92 27.14 -19.77
C PRO A 140 9.13 28.37 -20.67
N THR A 141 8.43 29.48 -20.37
CA THR A 141 8.45 30.74 -21.14
C THR A 141 9.44 31.79 -20.62
N ASN A 142 9.78 31.78 -19.32
CA ASN A 142 10.68 32.76 -18.70
C ASN A 142 11.97 32.09 -18.18
N LYS A 143 13.14 32.58 -18.61
CA LYS A 143 14.46 32.07 -18.22
C LYS A 143 15.16 33.08 -17.31
N ASN A 144 14.85 33.05 -16.02
CA ASN A 144 15.43 33.96 -15.02
C ASN A 144 16.95 33.77 -14.84
N ARG A 145 17.48 32.57 -15.12
CA ARG A 145 18.91 32.25 -14.95
C ARG A 145 19.74 32.73 -16.15
N PRO A 146 20.90 33.40 -15.94
CA PRO A 146 21.78 33.81 -17.03
C PRO A 146 22.19 32.69 -17.98
N VAL A 147 22.33 33.04 -19.26
CA VAL A 147 22.69 32.11 -20.34
C VAL A 147 23.99 31.36 -20.01
N ASN A 148 24.02 30.05 -20.31
CA ASN A 148 25.13 29.14 -20.04
C ASN A 148 25.54 28.99 -18.55
N LYS A 149 24.68 29.35 -17.59
CA LYS A 149 24.87 29.01 -16.17
C LYS A 149 24.08 27.77 -15.75
N THR A 150 24.76 26.83 -15.10
CA THR A 150 24.16 25.59 -14.57
C THR A 150 23.91 25.72 -13.07
N GLN A 151 22.74 25.25 -12.61
CA GLN A 151 22.47 24.99 -11.20
C GLN A 151 23.01 23.59 -10.88
N ARG A 152 23.87 23.50 -9.87
CA ARG A 152 24.60 22.30 -9.45
C ARG A 152 24.83 22.37 -7.95
N PHE A 153 24.62 21.26 -7.26
CA PHE A 153 24.69 21.18 -5.80
C PHE A 153 25.73 20.17 -5.34
N LYS A 154 26.14 20.31 -4.08
CA LYS A 154 27.02 19.38 -3.36
C LYS A 154 26.12 18.46 -2.52
N LYS A 155 26.35 17.14 -2.56
CA LYS A 155 25.72 16.19 -1.62
C LYS A 155 26.25 16.41 -0.21
N GLY A 156 25.38 16.26 0.79
CA GLY A 156 25.70 16.32 2.21
C GLY A 156 24.42 16.41 3.05
N PRO A 157 24.54 16.62 4.38
CA PRO A 157 23.44 17.05 5.24
C PRO A 157 22.75 18.31 4.70
N ALA A 158 21.48 18.52 5.06
CA ALA A 158 20.78 19.77 4.78
C ALA A 158 21.08 20.78 5.91
N PRO A 159 21.77 21.91 5.68
CA PRO A 159 22.15 22.81 6.76
C PRO A 159 20.93 23.47 7.41
N ILE A 160 20.77 23.30 8.72
CA ILE A 160 19.68 23.92 9.49
C ILE A 160 19.86 25.43 9.58
N HIS A 161 18.80 26.21 9.35
CA HIS A 161 18.75 27.65 9.56
C HIS A 161 18.43 28.00 11.01
N LYS A 162 17.18 27.72 11.43
CA LYS A 162 16.59 27.98 12.75
C LYS A 162 15.75 26.78 13.23
N MET A 163 15.36 26.76 14.51
CA MET A 163 14.18 25.99 14.92
C MET A 163 12.92 26.74 14.48
N GLY A 164 11.95 26.05 13.87
CA GLY A 164 10.69 26.68 13.42
C GLY A 164 9.51 26.40 14.35
N HIS A 165 9.24 25.13 14.62
CA HIS A 165 8.14 24.72 15.48
C HIS A 165 8.39 23.39 16.20
N PHE A 166 7.50 23.02 17.11
CA PHE A 166 7.46 21.69 17.70
C PHE A 166 6.01 21.25 17.97
N GLY A 167 5.81 19.95 18.07
CA GLY A 167 4.51 19.31 18.29
C GLY A 167 4.44 18.55 19.61
N LEU A 168 3.29 18.62 20.29
CA LEU A 168 2.97 17.75 21.43
C LEU A 168 1.71 16.90 21.16
N CYS A 169 1.70 15.69 21.71
CA CYS A 169 0.47 14.98 22.03
C CYS A 169 0.17 15.24 23.52
N VAL A 170 -1.01 15.77 23.83
CA VAL A 170 -1.44 16.15 25.20
C VAL A 170 -2.61 15.29 25.66
N THR A 171 -2.78 15.10 26.97
CA THR A 171 -3.90 14.28 27.50
C THR A 171 -5.21 15.02 27.75
N ASP A 172 -5.20 16.35 27.70
CA ASP A 172 -6.41 17.19 27.71
C ASP A 172 -6.17 18.44 26.86
N TYR A 173 -6.67 18.41 25.62
CA TYR A 173 -6.51 19.49 24.65
C TYR A 173 -7.17 20.78 25.15
N LYS A 174 -8.31 20.69 25.84
CA LYS A 174 -9.09 21.86 26.27
C LYS A 174 -8.37 22.65 27.35
N LYS A 175 -7.84 21.96 28.38
CA LYS A 175 -7.00 22.57 29.42
C LYS A 175 -5.68 23.08 28.85
N ALA A 176 -5.06 22.34 27.92
CA ALA A 176 -3.83 22.78 27.27
C ALA A 176 -4.07 24.07 26.46
N PHE A 177 -5.11 24.10 25.63
CA PHE A 177 -5.50 25.26 24.82
C PHE A 177 -5.83 26.48 25.68
N GLU A 178 -6.65 26.31 26.72
CA GLU A 178 -6.94 27.38 27.68
C GLU A 178 -5.66 27.88 28.36
N PHE A 179 -4.78 26.98 28.82
CA PHE A 179 -3.52 27.35 29.45
C PHE A 179 -2.62 28.15 28.51
N TYR A 180 -2.31 27.64 27.32
CA TYR A 180 -1.38 28.31 26.40
C TYR A 180 -1.94 29.64 25.88
N THR A 181 -3.20 29.67 25.44
CA THR A 181 -3.81 30.90 24.88
C THR A 181 -4.19 31.94 25.94
N THR A 182 -4.26 31.59 27.23
CA THR A 182 -4.55 32.53 28.32
C THR A 182 -3.29 33.03 29.05
N ASN A 183 -2.20 32.25 29.07
CA ASN A 183 -0.93 32.68 29.69
C ASN A 183 0.04 33.35 28.71
N PHE A 184 -0.04 33.05 27.41
CA PHE A 184 0.90 33.54 26.39
C PHE A 184 0.19 34.25 25.24
N ASN A 185 0.95 34.96 24.41
CA ASN A 185 0.49 35.50 23.12
C ASN A 185 0.28 34.44 22.02
N PHE A 186 0.10 33.15 22.34
CA PHE A 186 -0.30 32.17 21.33
C PHE A 186 -1.72 32.46 20.80
N LYS A 187 -1.89 32.39 19.48
CA LYS A 187 -3.16 32.54 18.75
C LYS A 187 -3.27 31.44 17.68
N PRO A 188 -4.44 30.79 17.51
CA PRO A 188 -4.60 29.75 16.49
C PRO A 188 -4.60 30.32 15.08
N THR A 189 -3.91 29.63 14.19
CA THR A 189 -3.99 29.79 12.73
C THR A 189 -4.98 28.78 12.17
N GLU A 190 -4.83 27.52 12.61
CA GLU A 190 -5.64 26.37 12.22
C GLU A 190 -6.21 25.68 13.47
N LEU A 191 -7.47 25.27 13.36
CA LEU A 191 -8.19 24.44 14.33
C LEU A 191 -8.77 23.23 13.59
N VAL A 192 -8.48 22.02 14.07
CA VAL A 192 -9.05 20.79 13.51
C VAL A 192 -10.03 20.19 14.50
N TYR A 193 -11.27 19.97 14.06
CA TYR A 193 -12.36 19.48 14.92
C TYR A 193 -12.79 18.04 14.60
N ALA A 194 -13.23 17.32 15.64
CA ALA A 194 -13.70 15.95 15.53
C ALA A 194 -15.02 15.88 14.72
N PRO A 195 -15.19 14.90 13.81
CA PRO A 195 -16.33 14.85 12.89
C PRO A 195 -17.66 14.55 13.60
N ASP A 196 -17.62 13.98 14.79
CA ASP A 196 -18.74 13.57 15.64
C ASP A 196 -19.09 14.63 16.69
N THR A 197 -18.17 14.95 17.62
CA THR A 197 -18.44 15.90 18.72
C THR A 197 -18.47 17.36 18.27
N LYS A 198 -17.83 17.67 17.13
CA LYS A 198 -17.51 19.03 16.65
C LYS A 198 -16.65 19.87 17.59
N GLU A 199 -16.11 19.31 18.67
CA GLU A 199 -15.08 19.96 19.50
C GLU A 199 -13.72 19.97 18.77
N ASP A 200 -12.90 20.98 19.04
CA ASP A 200 -11.54 21.09 18.52
C ASP A 200 -10.63 20.07 19.23
N ILE A 201 -9.79 19.37 18.45
CA ILE A 201 -8.91 18.29 18.92
C ILE A 201 -7.46 18.46 18.46
N THR A 202 -7.17 19.44 17.59
CA THR A 202 -5.82 19.83 17.18
C THR A 202 -5.78 21.33 16.93
N THR A 203 -4.66 21.99 17.24
CA THR A 203 -4.43 23.40 16.88
C THR A 203 -2.99 23.61 16.43
N PHE A 204 -2.81 24.54 15.50
CA PHE A 204 -1.53 25.10 15.11
C PHE A 204 -1.52 26.58 15.51
N LEU A 205 -0.56 26.98 16.35
CA LEU A 205 -0.50 28.28 17.02
C LEU A 205 0.67 29.13 16.51
N HIS A 206 0.36 30.34 16.03
CA HIS A 206 1.36 31.40 15.82
C HIS A 206 1.52 32.25 17.07
N LEU A 207 2.54 33.11 17.07
CA LEU A 207 2.73 34.14 18.09
C LEU A 207 2.01 35.40 17.64
N ASP A 208 1.03 35.85 18.41
CA ASP A 208 0.34 37.11 18.16
C ASP A 208 1.31 38.27 18.44
N ARG A 209 1.67 38.97 17.36
CA ARG A 209 2.59 40.10 17.32
C ARG A 209 1.94 41.34 16.68
N GLY A 210 0.61 41.36 16.59
CA GLY A 210 -0.09 42.34 15.76
C GLY A 210 0.22 42.12 14.28
N SER A 211 0.53 43.20 13.56
CA SER A 211 0.77 43.20 12.11
C SER A 211 2.18 42.77 11.69
N GLU A 212 3.03 42.33 12.62
CA GLU A 212 4.30 41.66 12.33
C GLU A 212 4.04 40.26 11.73
N TRP A 213 4.67 39.96 10.59
CA TRP A 213 4.54 38.66 9.92
C TRP A 213 5.40 37.61 10.64
N VAL A 214 4.74 36.56 11.14
CA VAL A 214 5.35 35.43 11.87
C VAL A 214 5.14 34.11 11.13
N ASP A 215 5.92 33.09 11.48
CA ASP A 215 5.72 31.72 10.96
C ASP A 215 4.27 31.24 11.21
N HIS A 216 3.64 30.57 10.22
CA HIS A 216 2.27 30.03 10.31
C HIS A 216 1.95 29.34 11.64
N HIS A 217 2.94 28.64 12.21
CA HIS A 217 2.92 28.21 13.59
C HIS A 217 4.33 28.04 14.14
N SER A 218 4.49 28.21 15.46
CA SER A 218 5.71 27.86 16.20
C SER A 218 5.46 26.75 17.23
N PHE A 219 4.19 26.39 17.45
CA PHE A 219 3.77 25.33 18.35
C PHE A 219 2.46 24.72 17.84
N PHE A 220 2.31 23.41 17.89
CA PHE A 220 1.04 22.73 17.66
C PHE A 220 0.85 21.58 18.64
N PHE A 221 -0.40 21.18 18.86
CA PHE A 221 -0.69 19.96 19.61
C PHE A 221 -2.06 19.37 19.26
N PHE A 222 -2.20 18.08 19.56
CA PHE A 222 -3.44 17.31 19.43
C PHE A 222 -3.69 16.48 20.68
N GLU A 223 -4.95 16.13 20.94
CA GLU A 223 -5.29 15.24 22.06
C GLU A 223 -4.92 13.78 21.77
N GLY A 224 -4.38 13.09 22.77
CA GLY A 224 -4.18 11.65 22.71
C GLY A 224 -3.93 11.03 24.09
N PRO A 225 -4.06 9.70 24.21
CA PRO A 225 -4.20 9.03 25.50
C PRO A 225 -2.95 9.01 26.38
N LYS A 226 -1.79 9.49 25.88
CA LYS A 226 -0.53 9.60 26.64
C LYS A 226 0.33 10.75 26.11
N PHE A 227 0.77 11.62 27.02
CA PHE A 227 1.73 12.68 26.72
C PHE A 227 2.98 12.17 25.99
N HIS A 228 3.36 12.86 24.92
CA HIS A 228 4.69 12.79 24.33
C HIS A 228 4.98 13.99 23.44
N VAL A 229 6.27 14.30 23.22
CA VAL A 229 6.66 15.13 22.08
C VAL A 229 6.35 14.38 20.79
N HIS A 230 5.65 15.04 19.87
CA HIS A 230 5.34 14.50 18.56
C HIS A 230 6.57 14.64 17.65
N HIS A 231 7.07 15.87 17.44
CA HIS A 231 8.33 16.13 16.74
C HIS A 231 8.91 17.52 17.09
N SER A 232 10.17 17.77 16.72
CA SER A 232 10.75 19.11 16.60
C SER A 232 11.12 19.41 15.15
N SER A 233 10.90 20.65 14.70
CA SER A 233 11.00 21.03 13.30
C SER A 233 12.01 22.15 13.05
N PHE A 234 12.79 21.99 11.98
CA PHE A 234 13.96 22.79 11.68
C PHE A 234 13.91 23.29 10.23
N GLU A 235 14.07 24.59 10.07
CA GLU A 235 14.04 25.23 8.76
C GLU A 235 15.35 24.98 8.03
N ILE A 236 15.29 24.74 6.72
CA ILE A 236 16.47 24.71 5.84
C ILE A 236 16.26 25.67 4.66
N PHE A 237 17.27 25.86 3.81
CA PHE A 237 17.26 26.98 2.85
C PHE A 237 16.31 26.79 1.65
N ASP A 238 16.33 25.63 0.98
CA ASP A 238 15.49 25.38 -0.21
C ASP A 238 15.17 23.89 -0.42
N PHE A 239 14.28 23.62 -1.38
CA PHE A 239 13.81 22.26 -1.71
C PHE A 239 14.87 21.37 -2.39
N ASP A 240 15.81 21.93 -3.16
CA ASP A 240 16.92 21.17 -3.72
C ASP A 240 17.83 20.67 -2.57
N ILE A 241 18.08 21.52 -1.55
CA ILE A 241 18.80 21.18 -0.32
C ILE A 241 18.03 20.16 0.53
N GLN A 242 16.70 20.28 0.66
CA GLN A 242 15.87 19.28 1.35
C GLN A 242 15.98 17.91 0.69
N MET A 243 15.86 17.85 -0.64
CA MET A 243 16.02 16.60 -1.40
C MET A 243 17.43 16.02 -1.26
N LEU A 244 18.47 16.85 -1.10
CA LEU A 244 19.85 16.38 -0.87
C LEU A 244 20.03 15.81 0.54
N GLY A 245 19.51 16.49 1.57
CA GLY A 245 19.52 16.00 2.96
C GLY A 245 18.73 14.71 3.14
N HIS A 246 17.54 14.62 2.53
CA HIS A 246 16.75 13.38 2.50
C HIS A 246 17.56 12.21 1.92
N ASN A 247 18.15 12.40 0.73
CA ASN A 247 18.96 11.36 0.09
C ASN A 247 20.23 11.03 0.89
N TRP A 248 20.85 12.00 1.56
CA TRP A 248 21.99 11.77 2.46
C TRP A 248 21.62 10.89 3.65
N LEU A 249 20.49 11.17 4.32
CA LEU A 249 20.01 10.37 5.45
C LEU A 249 19.53 8.97 5.02
N VAL A 250 18.98 8.82 3.81
CA VAL A 250 18.72 7.50 3.18
C VAL A 250 20.04 6.75 2.91
N GLU A 251 21.06 7.40 2.34
CA GLU A 251 22.38 6.80 2.08
C GLU A 251 23.10 6.39 3.38
N LYS A 252 22.91 7.16 4.47
CA LYS A 252 23.36 6.83 5.83
C LYS A 252 22.51 5.76 6.54
N LYS A 253 21.37 5.35 5.96
CA LYS A 253 20.44 4.32 6.48
C LYS A 253 19.72 4.68 7.78
N TYR A 254 19.46 5.96 8.04
CA TYR A 254 18.59 6.36 9.15
C TYR A 254 17.13 5.93 8.89
N GLU A 255 16.29 5.87 9.94
CA GLU A 255 14.89 5.49 9.78
C GLU A 255 14.04 6.72 9.44
N ASN A 256 13.69 6.87 8.16
CA ASN A 256 12.67 7.81 7.73
C ASN A 256 11.30 7.45 8.35
N CYS A 257 10.66 8.42 9.01
CA CYS A 257 9.32 8.31 9.56
C CYS A 257 8.26 8.58 8.49
N TRP A 258 8.44 9.67 7.76
CA TRP A 258 7.58 10.12 6.66
C TRP A 258 8.50 10.77 5.61
N GLY A 259 8.46 10.28 4.37
CA GLY A 259 9.27 10.82 3.28
C GLY A 259 8.71 12.13 2.74
N VAL A 260 9.48 12.77 1.87
CA VAL A 260 9.24 14.14 1.40
C VAL A 260 7.79 14.34 0.90
N GLY A 261 7.16 15.41 1.38
CA GLY A 261 5.80 15.82 1.03
C GLY A 261 5.58 17.32 1.26
N ARG A 262 4.36 17.81 1.03
CA ARG A 262 3.95 19.20 1.32
C ARG A 262 2.69 19.22 2.16
N HIS A 263 2.70 19.94 3.28
CA HIS A 263 1.56 20.10 4.17
C HIS A 263 0.42 20.94 3.53
N VAL A 264 -0.81 20.72 4.00
CA VAL A 264 -1.96 21.59 3.67
C VAL A 264 -1.93 22.83 4.54
N MET A 265 -1.79 22.66 5.85
CA MET A 265 -1.61 23.74 6.82
C MET A 265 -0.23 24.36 6.68
N GLY A 266 -0.15 25.68 6.55
CA GLY A 266 1.11 26.43 6.46
C GLY A 266 2.00 26.13 5.26
N SER A 267 1.50 25.41 4.25
CA SER A 267 2.15 25.10 2.95
C SER A 267 3.53 24.42 2.98
N GLN A 268 4.14 24.18 4.14
CA GLN A 268 5.51 23.69 4.29
C GLN A 268 5.81 22.43 3.48
N ILE A 269 6.94 22.39 2.77
CA ILE A 269 7.50 21.13 2.27
C ILE A 269 8.26 20.48 3.43
N PHE A 270 7.91 19.23 3.77
CA PHE A 270 8.40 18.52 4.95
C PHE A 270 9.17 17.25 4.60
N ASP A 271 10.03 16.80 5.53
CA ASP A 271 10.47 15.41 5.61
C ASP A 271 10.83 15.02 7.07
N TYR A 272 10.50 13.80 7.49
CA TYR A 272 10.53 13.39 8.91
C TYR A 272 11.43 12.18 9.17
N TRP A 273 12.28 12.28 10.20
CA TRP A 273 13.27 11.28 10.58
C TRP A 273 13.14 10.87 12.05
N PHE A 274 13.38 9.59 12.34
CA PHE A 274 13.63 9.15 13.71
C PHE A 274 15.12 9.31 14.05
N ASP A 275 15.40 10.00 15.16
CA ASP A 275 16.70 9.94 15.80
C ASP A 275 16.96 8.54 16.42
N PRO A 276 18.20 8.22 16.83
CA PRO A 276 18.53 6.98 17.52
C PRO A 276 17.72 6.70 18.80
N SER A 277 17.28 7.74 19.52
CA SER A 277 16.42 7.66 20.71
C SER A 277 14.91 7.60 20.41
N ARG A 278 14.51 7.57 19.13
CA ARG A 278 13.12 7.53 18.61
C ARG A 278 12.31 8.83 18.73
N PHE A 279 12.94 9.96 19.02
CA PHE A 279 12.34 11.27 18.76
C PHE A 279 12.19 11.49 17.26
N ILE A 280 11.18 12.25 16.86
CA ILE A 280 10.99 12.64 15.46
C ILE A 280 11.55 14.05 15.27
N MET A 281 12.39 14.21 14.24
CA MET A 281 12.92 15.50 13.81
C MET A 281 12.53 15.73 12.35
N GLU A 282 12.09 16.94 12.03
CA GLU A 282 11.59 17.35 10.72
C GLU A 282 12.51 18.40 10.08
N HIS A 283 12.77 18.27 8.78
CA HIS A 283 13.22 19.40 7.96
C HIS A 283 12.01 20.02 7.27
N TYR A 284 11.92 21.36 7.27
CA TYR A 284 10.95 22.07 6.44
C TYR A 284 11.55 23.22 5.64
N VAL A 285 10.87 23.57 4.54
CA VAL A 285 11.03 24.82 3.77
C VAL A 285 9.68 25.36 3.32
N ASP A 286 9.65 26.57 2.77
CA ASP A 286 8.50 27.11 2.00
C ASP A 286 7.20 27.13 2.82
N GLY A 287 7.29 27.63 4.06
CA GLY A 287 6.17 27.79 4.98
C GLY A 287 5.52 29.18 4.89
N ASP A 288 4.21 29.22 5.08
CA ASP A 288 3.42 30.46 5.07
C ASP A 288 3.76 31.37 6.26
N LEU A 289 3.56 32.68 6.07
CA LEU A 289 3.61 33.69 7.12
C LEU A 289 2.20 34.23 7.43
N VAL A 290 1.93 34.54 8.69
CA VAL A 290 0.63 35.00 9.21
C VAL A 290 0.79 36.18 10.17
N ASN A 291 -0.32 36.85 10.49
CA ASN A 291 -0.36 38.04 11.35
C ASN A 291 -1.73 38.19 12.08
N ASP A 292 -1.95 39.32 12.74
CA ASP A 292 -3.23 39.63 13.41
C ASP A 292 -4.45 39.63 12.47
N GLU A 293 -4.31 40.17 11.26
CA GLU A 293 -5.35 40.21 10.21
C GLU A 293 -5.67 38.83 9.60
N THR A 294 -4.83 37.82 9.78
CA THR A 294 -5.01 36.48 9.18
C THR A 294 -6.22 35.77 9.82
N PRO A 295 -7.19 35.26 9.01
CA PRO A 295 -8.36 34.58 9.53
C PRO A 295 -8.02 33.21 10.13
N ILE A 296 -8.69 32.83 11.21
CA ILE A 296 -8.56 31.50 11.81
C ILE A 296 -9.30 30.50 10.93
N ASN A 297 -8.57 29.56 10.34
CA ASN A 297 -9.16 28.43 9.62
C ASN A 297 -9.64 27.37 10.61
N ARG A 298 -10.80 26.77 10.33
CA ARG A 298 -11.36 25.68 11.15
C ARG A 298 -11.86 24.54 10.25
N THR A 299 -11.15 23.42 10.28
CA THR A 299 -11.34 22.29 9.34
C THR A 299 -11.75 21.01 10.08
N GLN A 300 -12.48 20.12 9.41
CA GLN A 300 -12.84 18.82 10.01
C GLN A 300 -11.65 17.85 9.91
N ALA A 301 -11.43 17.03 10.93
CA ALA A 301 -10.48 15.93 10.87
C ALA A 301 -10.87 14.92 9.76
N ALA A 302 -9.94 14.61 8.86
CA ALA A 302 -10.07 13.57 7.84
C ALA A 302 -8.69 12.98 7.49
N PRO A 303 -8.61 11.73 6.98
CA PRO A 303 -7.33 11.02 6.80
C PRO A 303 -6.29 11.73 5.92
N ASP A 304 -6.74 12.44 4.89
CA ASP A 304 -5.88 13.01 3.85
C ASP A 304 -5.56 14.51 4.05
N ASN A 305 -6.19 15.18 5.01
CA ASN A 305 -6.13 16.64 5.20
C ASN A 305 -4.75 17.17 5.63
N LEU A 306 -3.76 16.31 5.89
CA LEU A 306 -2.43 16.71 6.37
C LEU A 306 -1.45 17.09 5.24
N HIS A 307 -1.64 16.62 3.99
CA HIS A 307 -0.66 16.85 2.91
C HIS A 307 -1.30 16.94 1.52
N VAL A 308 -0.79 17.87 0.70
CA VAL A 308 -1.19 18.08 -0.71
C VAL A 308 -0.58 17.00 -1.61
N TRP A 309 0.67 16.62 -1.32
CA TRP A 309 1.37 15.52 -1.97
C TRP A 309 2.47 14.98 -1.05
N GLY A 310 2.91 13.74 -1.29
CA GLY A 310 3.99 13.08 -0.55
C GLY A 310 3.83 11.56 -0.58
N VAL A 311 4.79 10.84 0.00
CA VAL A 311 4.59 9.40 0.28
C VAL A 311 3.63 9.25 1.46
N HIS A 312 2.66 8.33 1.41
CA HIS A 312 1.75 8.15 2.55
C HIS A 312 2.50 7.66 3.80
N GLN A 313 2.15 8.22 4.95
CA GLN A 313 2.77 7.93 6.24
C GLN A 313 2.67 6.44 6.59
N ARG A 314 3.79 5.79 6.91
CA ARG A 314 3.82 4.36 7.25
C ARG A 314 3.34 4.15 8.69
N ARG A 315 2.05 3.88 8.90
CA ARG A 315 1.49 3.51 10.21
C ARG A 315 2.15 2.22 10.76
N LYS A 316 3.24 2.38 11.54
CA LYS A 316 3.69 1.37 12.51
C LYS A 316 2.72 1.42 13.70
N ALA A 317 2.03 0.31 13.99
CA ALA A 317 1.07 0.28 15.08
C ALA A 317 1.73 0.34 16.47
N ARG A 318 1.13 1.08 17.40
CA ARG A 318 1.36 1.02 18.85
C ARG A 318 0.02 1.27 19.56
N HIS A 319 -0.18 0.65 20.72
CA HIS A 319 -1.52 0.47 21.32
C HIS A 319 -1.87 1.50 22.42
N SER A 320 -3.15 1.86 22.47
CA SER A 320 -3.85 2.49 23.59
C SER A 320 -5.37 2.49 23.29
N ARG A 321 -6.19 1.92 24.18
CA ARG A 321 -7.66 1.81 24.03
C ARG A 321 -8.41 3.11 24.41
N PRO A 322 -9.63 3.34 23.90
CA PRO A 322 -10.64 4.22 24.49
C PRO A 322 -11.69 3.44 25.33
N THR A 323 -12.53 4.15 26.12
CA THR A 323 -13.56 3.58 27.01
C THR A 323 -14.93 4.25 26.88
N GLU A 324 -15.97 3.41 26.91
CA GLU A 324 -17.40 3.63 27.24
C GLU A 324 -18.00 5.06 27.25
N ASP A 325 -18.66 5.39 26.14
CA ASP A 325 -20.10 5.76 26.00
C ASP A 325 -20.89 6.35 27.20
N LEU A 326 -21.58 7.48 26.95
CA LEU A 326 -22.75 7.97 27.70
C LEU A 326 -23.59 8.88 26.80
N GLY A 327 -24.85 8.53 26.51
CA GLY A 327 -25.63 9.13 25.43
C GLY A 327 -26.97 9.81 25.76
N ALA A 328 -27.67 10.17 24.68
CA ALA A 328 -29.07 10.60 24.55
C ALA A 328 -29.52 11.96 25.15
N LEU A 329 -30.04 12.82 24.27
CA LEU A 329 -31.51 13.07 24.18
C LEU A 329 -31.88 13.83 22.88
N SER A 330 -33.17 13.83 22.53
CA SER A 330 -33.73 14.27 21.23
C SER A 330 -34.57 15.54 21.34
N LEU A 331 -34.75 16.29 20.22
CA LEU A 331 -36.09 16.71 19.72
C LEU A 331 -36.03 17.43 18.34
N HIS A 332 -37.18 17.45 17.65
CA HIS A 332 -37.49 17.91 16.27
C HIS A 332 -38.67 18.92 16.32
N PRO A 333 -39.20 19.53 15.22
CA PRO A 333 -38.73 19.70 13.82
C PRO A 333 -38.96 21.15 13.25
N ASP A 334 -38.93 21.27 11.89
CA ASP A 334 -39.41 22.34 10.97
C ASP A 334 -38.33 23.18 10.23
N GLY A 335 -38.45 23.51 8.93
CA GLY A 335 -39.41 23.03 7.92
C GLY A 335 -39.40 23.78 6.56
N ARG A 336 -39.40 23.03 5.44
CA ARG A 336 -39.71 23.42 4.02
C ARG A 336 -38.77 24.39 3.27
N HIS A 337 -38.34 24.00 2.06
CA HIS A 337 -38.94 24.44 0.79
C HIS A 337 -38.44 23.59 -0.41
N THR A 338 -39.06 23.71 -1.59
CA THR A 338 -39.00 22.74 -2.71
C THR A 338 -38.44 23.31 -4.03
N PRO A 339 -38.00 22.47 -4.99
CA PRO A 339 -37.14 22.86 -6.13
C PRO A 339 -37.89 23.19 -7.43
N VAL A 340 -37.13 23.62 -8.46
CA VAL A 340 -37.59 23.80 -9.85
C VAL A 340 -36.71 22.96 -10.80
N SER A 341 -37.34 22.36 -11.82
CA SER A 341 -36.69 21.63 -12.91
C SER A 341 -37.36 22.02 -14.23
N LEU A 342 -36.59 22.08 -15.33
CA LEU A 342 -37.11 22.25 -16.69
C LEU A 342 -36.21 21.54 -17.71
N SER A 343 -36.82 20.86 -18.67
CA SER A 343 -36.15 20.10 -19.73
C SER A 343 -36.92 20.21 -21.06
N ALA A 344 -36.24 20.55 -22.16
CA ALA A 344 -36.74 20.28 -23.52
C ALA A 344 -35.66 20.47 -24.60
N ALA A 345 -35.75 19.65 -25.64
CA ALA A 345 -35.15 19.77 -26.97
C ALA A 345 -36.03 18.92 -27.94
N PRO A 346 -35.75 18.76 -29.25
CA PRO A 346 -34.84 19.50 -30.14
C PRO A 346 -35.59 20.08 -31.38
N ALA A 347 -34.86 20.61 -32.37
CA ALA A 347 -35.37 20.78 -33.74
C ALA A 347 -34.24 20.61 -34.77
N SER A 348 -34.56 20.09 -35.97
CA SER A 348 -33.62 19.74 -37.03
C SER A 348 -33.74 20.64 -38.25
N TYR A 349 -32.63 20.83 -38.98
CA TYR A 349 -32.64 21.23 -40.39
C TYR A 349 -31.47 20.57 -41.13
N ALA A 350 -31.69 20.25 -42.40
CA ALA A 350 -30.69 19.71 -43.32
C ALA A 350 -30.95 20.28 -44.71
N PHE A 351 -29.90 20.45 -45.54
CA PHE A 351 -29.78 19.86 -46.88
C PHE A 351 -28.47 20.28 -47.61
N VAL A 352 -28.25 19.62 -48.75
CA VAL A 352 -27.29 19.91 -49.84
C VAL A 352 -25.84 19.45 -49.62
N GLU A 353 -25.50 18.33 -50.28
CA GLU A 353 -24.12 18.03 -50.66
C GLU A 353 -23.64 18.97 -51.77
N GLN A 354 -22.42 19.49 -51.66
CA GLN A 354 -21.62 19.86 -52.84
C GLN A 354 -20.24 19.22 -52.76
N ARG A 355 -19.92 18.44 -53.79
CA ARG A 355 -18.70 17.63 -53.88
C ARG A 355 -17.55 18.50 -54.38
N ALA A 356 -16.74 19.03 -53.47
CA ALA A 356 -15.57 19.85 -53.77
C ALA A 356 -14.32 19.30 -53.07
N GLU A 357 -13.29 18.98 -53.84
CA GLU A 357 -12.00 18.49 -53.34
C GLU A 357 -11.25 19.62 -52.62
N ARG A 358 -10.91 19.44 -51.34
CA ARG A 358 -10.10 20.40 -50.56
C ARG A 358 -9.14 19.69 -49.59
N SER A 359 -8.06 20.40 -49.26
CA SER A 359 -6.80 19.87 -48.74
C SER A 359 -6.83 19.25 -47.34
N PRO A 360 -5.88 18.35 -47.01
CA PRO A 360 -5.72 17.75 -45.69
C PRO A 360 -5.09 18.74 -44.70
N SER A 361 -5.91 19.65 -44.16
CA SER A 361 -5.50 20.58 -43.10
C SER A 361 -6.67 20.88 -42.16
N ARG A 362 -7.06 19.91 -41.33
CA ARG A 362 -7.88 20.19 -40.13
C ARG A 362 -6.97 20.82 -39.08
N GLY A 363 -7.32 22.02 -38.62
CA GLY A 363 -6.61 22.70 -37.54
C GLY A 363 -6.69 21.93 -36.23
N VAL A 364 -5.60 21.93 -35.47
CA VAL A 364 -5.54 21.39 -34.11
C VAL A 364 -6.49 22.22 -33.22
N PRO A 365 -7.37 21.60 -32.40
CA PRO A 365 -8.25 22.34 -31.50
C PRO A 365 -7.43 23.15 -30.48
N LEU A 366 -7.93 24.33 -30.12
CA LEU A 366 -7.19 25.28 -29.28
C LEU A 366 -6.76 24.69 -27.93
N SER A 367 -7.51 23.74 -27.37
CA SER A 367 -7.14 23.00 -26.15
C SER A 367 -5.84 22.19 -26.32
N GLN A 368 -5.63 21.53 -27.46
CA GLN A 368 -4.39 20.79 -27.75
C GLN A 368 -3.22 21.72 -28.07
N LEU A 369 -3.48 22.96 -28.51
CA LEU A 369 -2.45 24.01 -28.67
C LEU A 369 -2.07 24.71 -27.36
N LEU A 370 -2.93 24.64 -26.33
CA LEU A 370 -2.71 25.21 -25.00
C LEU A 370 -2.20 24.18 -23.97
N GLN A 371 -2.26 22.89 -24.28
CA GLN A 371 -1.67 21.84 -23.46
C GLN A 371 -0.15 21.73 -23.70
N LEU A 372 0.62 21.77 -22.61
CA LEU A 372 2.04 21.40 -22.60
C LEU A 372 2.18 19.89 -22.88
N SER A 373 2.22 19.54 -24.16
CA SER A 373 2.67 18.24 -24.65
C SER A 373 4.11 18.37 -25.15
N HIS A 374 4.97 17.39 -24.81
CA HIS A 374 6.38 17.45 -25.19
C HIS A 374 6.62 17.09 -26.67
N GLU A 375 5.78 16.22 -27.23
CA GLU A 375 5.70 15.90 -28.66
C GLU A 375 4.29 15.37 -29.00
N PRO A 376 3.84 15.47 -30.26
CA PRO A 376 2.57 14.87 -30.68
C PRO A 376 2.71 13.34 -30.83
N LEU A 377 1.82 12.58 -30.21
CA LEU A 377 1.74 11.13 -30.36
C LEU A 377 1.47 10.75 -31.83
N HIS A 378 2.52 10.40 -32.56
CA HIS A 378 2.45 10.02 -33.96
C HIS A 378 1.79 8.64 -34.12
N GLN A 379 0.47 8.63 -34.32
CA GLN A 379 -0.29 7.43 -34.71
C GLN A 379 0.14 6.94 -36.11
N HIS A 380 1.24 6.21 -36.17
CA HIS A 380 1.53 5.33 -37.29
C HIS A 380 0.50 4.19 -37.29
N THR A 381 -0.55 4.38 -38.09
CA THR A 381 -1.44 3.27 -38.46
C THR A 381 -0.57 2.18 -39.07
N THR A 382 -0.47 1.03 -38.40
CA THR A 382 0.25 -0.15 -38.90
C THR A 382 -0.41 -0.59 -40.20
N GLY A 383 0.15 -0.15 -41.32
CA GLY A 383 -0.38 -0.45 -42.64
C GLY A 383 -0.45 -1.96 -42.80
N VAL A 384 -1.62 -2.48 -43.18
CA VAL A 384 -1.83 -3.92 -43.42
C VAL A 384 -0.69 -4.42 -44.31
N PRO A 385 0.13 -5.39 -43.86
CA PRO A 385 1.23 -5.88 -44.65
C PRO A 385 0.70 -6.36 -46.00
N ARG A 386 1.17 -5.73 -47.10
CA ARG A 386 0.86 -6.22 -48.45
C ARG A 386 1.27 -7.68 -48.48
N GLN A 387 0.36 -8.57 -48.89
CA GLN A 387 0.62 -10.00 -49.05
C GLN A 387 1.61 -10.24 -50.21
N GLY A 388 2.88 -9.93 -49.98
CA GLY A 388 4.00 -10.31 -50.83
C GLY A 388 4.41 -11.74 -50.47
N SER A 389 4.46 -12.61 -51.47
CA SER A 389 4.82 -14.01 -51.32
C SER A 389 6.30 -14.19 -50.95
N ARG A 390 6.59 -14.16 -49.64
CA ARG A 390 7.86 -14.62 -49.05
C ARG A 390 7.62 -15.83 -48.14
N SER A 391 7.35 -16.97 -48.77
CA SER A 391 7.41 -18.28 -48.13
C SER A 391 8.87 -18.68 -47.89
N GLN A 392 9.55 -17.97 -47.00
CA GLN A 392 10.90 -18.29 -46.55
C GLN A 392 10.97 -18.26 -45.03
N ASN A 393 11.39 -19.40 -44.47
CA ASN A 393 12.15 -19.49 -43.22
C ASN A 393 11.41 -19.42 -41.87
N HIS A 394 10.15 -19.89 -41.75
CA HIS A 394 9.59 -20.25 -40.43
C HIS A 394 10.50 -21.28 -39.71
N ASP A 395 11.00 -22.26 -40.45
CA ASP A 395 11.94 -23.25 -39.92
C ASP A 395 13.23 -22.61 -39.36
N LEU A 396 13.77 -21.55 -40.00
CA LEU A 396 14.96 -20.85 -39.46
C LEU A 396 14.61 -19.96 -38.26
N VAL A 397 13.39 -19.42 -38.19
CA VAL A 397 12.89 -18.70 -37.00
C VAL A 397 12.87 -19.67 -35.81
N ILE A 398 12.32 -20.86 -35.99
CA ILE A 398 12.33 -21.94 -34.98
C ILE A 398 13.76 -22.38 -34.65
N GLU A 399 14.62 -22.65 -35.65
CA GLU A 399 16.03 -23.03 -35.41
C GLU A 399 16.78 -21.97 -34.59
N ASN A 400 16.57 -20.68 -34.87
CA ASN A 400 17.28 -19.60 -34.17
C ASN A 400 16.80 -19.45 -32.72
N ILE A 401 15.53 -19.70 -32.44
CA ILE A 401 15.01 -19.81 -31.06
C ILE A 401 15.64 -21.03 -30.37
N CYS A 402 15.64 -22.20 -31.02
CA CYS A 402 16.18 -23.45 -30.49
C CYS A 402 17.67 -23.32 -30.12
N LYS A 403 18.48 -22.70 -31.01
CA LYS A 403 19.90 -22.40 -30.78
C LYS A 403 20.13 -21.40 -29.64
N SER A 404 19.22 -20.43 -29.47
CA SER A 404 19.31 -19.42 -28.40
C SER A 404 18.96 -19.99 -27.01
N PHE A 405 18.08 -21.00 -26.96
CA PHE A 405 17.60 -21.61 -25.72
C PHE A 405 18.28 -22.95 -25.38
N ASP A 406 19.22 -23.44 -26.20
CA ASP A 406 19.89 -24.75 -26.06
C ASP A 406 18.92 -25.95 -26.02
N ILE A 407 17.87 -25.90 -26.86
CA ILE A 407 16.82 -26.93 -26.98
C ILE A 407 16.71 -27.53 -28.39
N SER A 408 16.06 -28.69 -28.51
CA SER A 408 15.76 -29.29 -29.82
C SER A 408 14.46 -28.73 -30.43
N PRO A 409 14.27 -28.78 -31.78
CA PRO A 409 13.00 -28.42 -32.42
C PRO A 409 11.80 -29.26 -31.93
N GLY A 410 12.02 -30.53 -31.58
CA GLY A 410 10.97 -31.37 -30.96
C GLY A 410 10.59 -30.87 -29.57
N THR A 411 11.56 -30.39 -28.78
CA THR A 411 11.33 -29.76 -27.47
C THR A 411 10.58 -28.44 -27.63
N TYR A 412 10.94 -27.62 -28.63
CA TYR A 412 10.21 -26.39 -28.98
C TYR A 412 8.75 -26.68 -29.31
N GLN A 413 8.48 -27.67 -30.17
CA GLN A 413 7.12 -28.02 -30.57
C GLN A 413 6.28 -28.48 -29.37
N LEU A 414 6.81 -29.40 -28.57
CA LEU A 414 6.15 -29.87 -27.34
C LEU A 414 5.87 -28.72 -26.36
N LEU A 415 6.81 -27.78 -26.17
CA LEU A 415 6.61 -26.60 -25.31
C LEU A 415 5.58 -25.63 -25.89
N MET A 416 5.48 -25.50 -27.22
CA MET A 416 4.52 -24.59 -27.84
C MET A 416 3.11 -25.16 -27.84
N ASP A 417 2.94 -26.44 -28.17
CA ASP A 417 1.63 -27.10 -28.10
C ASP A 417 1.15 -27.19 -26.65
N ALA A 418 2.02 -27.56 -25.71
CA ALA A 418 1.69 -27.55 -24.28
C ALA A 418 1.35 -26.16 -23.72
N TYR A 419 1.73 -25.05 -24.38
CA TYR A 419 1.19 -23.73 -24.02
C TYR A 419 -0.28 -23.62 -24.42
N PHE A 420 -0.59 -23.90 -25.70
CA PHE A 420 -1.95 -23.71 -26.24
C PHE A 420 -2.96 -24.71 -25.67
N GLU A 421 -2.53 -25.93 -25.34
CA GLU A 421 -3.39 -26.95 -24.73
C GLU A 421 -3.70 -26.68 -23.25
N ASN A 422 -2.81 -26.01 -22.50
CA ASN A 422 -2.92 -25.93 -21.03
C ASN A 422 -3.10 -24.50 -20.49
N MET A 423 -2.97 -23.45 -21.30
CA MET A 423 -3.25 -22.06 -20.89
C MET A 423 -4.77 -21.81 -20.86
N THR A 424 -5.42 -22.28 -19.80
CA THR A 424 -6.87 -22.14 -19.56
C THR A 424 -7.27 -20.81 -18.92
N SER A 425 -6.32 -20.06 -18.33
CA SER A 425 -6.62 -18.87 -17.52
C SER A 425 -7.04 -17.66 -18.36
N PHE A 426 -6.43 -17.48 -19.53
CA PHE A 426 -6.73 -16.45 -20.53
C PHE A 426 -5.98 -16.77 -21.84
N SER A 427 -6.58 -16.48 -23.00
CA SER A 427 -5.95 -16.73 -24.31
C SER A 427 -5.48 -15.42 -24.95
N LEU A 428 -4.17 -15.17 -24.99
CA LEU A 428 -3.59 -13.93 -25.55
C LEU A 428 -3.40 -13.93 -27.08
N PHE A 429 -3.43 -15.11 -27.72
CA PHE A 429 -2.95 -15.28 -29.09
C PHE A 429 -3.98 -15.98 -29.97
N HIS A 430 -4.20 -15.45 -31.17
CA HIS A 430 -5.05 -16.09 -32.17
C HIS A 430 -4.32 -17.29 -32.81
N ARG A 431 -4.51 -18.50 -32.26
CA ARG A 431 -3.76 -19.72 -32.63
C ARG A 431 -3.67 -19.97 -34.14
N PRO A 432 -4.74 -19.84 -34.96
CA PRO A 432 -4.67 -20.11 -36.41
C PRO A 432 -3.78 -19.15 -37.22
N SER A 433 -3.38 -17.98 -36.68
CA SER A 433 -2.41 -17.07 -37.33
C SER A 433 -1.11 -16.90 -36.54
N PHE A 434 -0.90 -17.68 -35.48
CA PHE A 434 0.23 -17.49 -34.57
C PHE A 434 1.59 -17.71 -35.23
N ASP A 435 1.73 -18.70 -36.10
CA ASP A 435 2.96 -18.96 -36.86
C ASP A 435 3.31 -17.81 -37.83
N ALA A 436 2.29 -17.23 -38.47
CA ALA A 436 2.45 -16.03 -39.31
C ALA A 436 2.82 -14.80 -38.46
N LYS A 437 2.32 -14.72 -37.23
CA LYS A 437 2.71 -13.67 -36.27
C LYS A 437 4.17 -13.82 -35.82
N LEU A 438 4.61 -15.02 -35.41
CA LEU A 438 6.03 -15.27 -35.11
C LEU A 438 6.93 -14.90 -36.28
N SER A 439 6.52 -15.25 -37.51
CA SER A 439 7.24 -14.93 -38.76
C SER A 439 7.28 -13.43 -39.12
N SER A 440 6.50 -12.57 -38.45
CA SER A 440 6.47 -11.12 -38.70
C SER A 440 7.20 -10.28 -37.64
N ILE A 441 7.52 -10.86 -36.48
CA ILE A 441 8.30 -10.19 -35.43
C ILE A 441 9.75 -10.07 -35.93
N SER A 442 10.12 -8.87 -36.37
CA SER A 442 11.42 -8.62 -37.01
C SER A 442 12.60 -8.50 -36.04
N SER A 443 12.34 -8.26 -34.74
CA SER A 443 13.37 -8.23 -33.71
C SER A 443 13.57 -9.62 -33.08
N PRO A 444 14.78 -10.22 -33.19
CA PRO A 444 15.06 -11.51 -32.55
C PRO A 444 14.89 -11.49 -31.03
N VAL A 445 15.15 -10.35 -30.38
CA VAL A 445 15.05 -10.19 -28.93
C VAL A 445 13.59 -10.18 -28.47
N GLN A 446 12.70 -9.49 -29.20
CA GLN A 446 11.25 -9.48 -28.92
C GLN A 446 10.63 -10.87 -29.15
N LEU A 447 11.07 -11.57 -30.20
CA LEU A 447 10.67 -12.95 -30.48
C LEU A 447 11.12 -13.91 -29.36
N GLN A 448 12.38 -13.79 -28.91
CA GLN A 448 12.93 -14.58 -27.81
C GLN A 448 12.22 -14.29 -26.48
N ALA A 449 11.94 -13.02 -26.18
CA ALA A 449 11.15 -12.59 -25.03
C ALA A 449 9.75 -13.24 -25.01
N LEU A 450 9.03 -13.18 -26.13
CA LEU A 450 7.71 -13.77 -26.27
C LEU A 450 7.75 -15.28 -26.03
N VAL A 451 8.57 -16.02 -26.78
CA VAL A 451 8.57 -17.49 -26.70
C VAL A 451 9.13 -18.00 -25.36
N ALA A 452 10.16 -17.35 -24.79
CA ALA A 452 10.63 -17.70 -23.44
C ALA A 452 9.55 -17.48 -22.37
N SER A 453 8.75 -16.40 -22.49
CA SER A 453 7.65 -16.15 -21.55
C SER A 453 6.55 -17.22 -21.64
N MET A 454 6.22 -17.70 -22.84
CA MET A 454 5.29 -18.82 -23.04
C MET A 454 5.86 -20.13 -22.47
N PHE A 455 7.15 -20.41 -22.71
CA PHE A 455 7.81 -21.62 -22.21
C PHE A 455 8.00 -21.61 -20.69
N SER A 456 8.05 -20.44 -20.05
CA SER A 456 8.05 -20.33 -18.58
C SER A 456 6.75 -20.84 -17.93
N PHE A 457 5.65 -20.84 -18.69
CA PHE A 457 4.39 -21.47 -18.31
C PHE A 457 4.35 -22.95 -18.73
N SER A 458 4.56 -23.25 -20.01
CA SER A 458 4.28 -24.58 -20.57
C SER A 458 5.27 -25.68 -20.14
N ALA A 459 6.50 -25.33 -19.76
CA ALA A 459 7.47 -26.29 -19.23
C ALA A 459 7.02 -26.98 -17.93
N ARG A 460 5.93 -26.52 -17.28
CA ARG A 460 5.31 -27.17 -16.12
C ARG A 460 4.57 -28.47 -16.47
N PHE A 461 4.14 -28.61 -17.71
CA PHE A 461 3.31 -29.73 -18.20
C PHE A 461 4.12 -30.83 -18.89
N ILE A 462 5.42 -30.61 -19.13
CA ILE A 462 6.31 -31.58 -19.79
C ILE A 462 7.11 -32.37 -18.76
N PRO A 463 7.09 -33.71 -18.81
CA PRO A 463 7.98 -34.54 -17.99
C PRO A 463 9.45 -34.26 -18.29
N MET A 464 10.24 -33.93 -17.27
CA MET A 464 11.69 -33.84 -17.39
C MET A 464 12.26 -35.21 -17.83
N PRO A 465 13.08 -35.29 -18.91
CA PRO A 465 13.66 -36.56 -19.33
C PRO A 465 14.69 -37.05 -18.29
N ASN A 466 14.64 -38.34 -17.95
CA ASN A 466 15.51 -38.96 -16.94
C ASN A 466 17.00 -39.09 -17.35
N SER A 467 17.43 -38.46 -18.45
CA SER A 467 18.84 -38.46 -18.89
C SER A 467 19.60 -37.27 -18.31
N SER A 468 20.66 -37.54 -17.55
CA SER A 468 21.54 -36.59 -16.87
C SER A 468 22.44 -35.73 -17.79
N SER A 469 22.00 -35.49 -19.03
CA SER A 469 22.79 -34.86 -20.11
C SER A 469 22.09 -33.68 -20.80
N SER A 470 20.79 -33.47 -20.62
CA SER A 470 20.07 -32.28 -21.11
C SER A 470 20.12 -31.16 -20.09
N ARG A 471 20.55 -29.96 -20.49
CA ARG A 471 20.52 -28.76 -19.64
C ARG A 471 19.08 -28.33 -19.36
N SER A 472 18.91 -27.55 -18.31
CA SER A 472 17.63 -27.40 -17.58
C SER A 472 16.47 -26.80 -18.41
N THR A 473 15.62 -27.65 -18.96
CA THR A 473 14.30 -27.29 -19.54
C THR A 473 13.23 -26.92 -18.48
N SER A 474 13.64 -26.32 -17.36
CA SER A 474 12.74 -26.02 -16.24
C SER A 474 11.94 -24.72 -16.46
N PRO A 475 10.72 -24.60 -15.90
CA PRO A 475 9.92 -23.37 -15.95
C PRO A 475 10.71 -22.12 -15.51
N ARG A 476 11.51 -22.26 -14.44
CA ARG A 476 12.33 -21.18 -13.90
C ARG A 476 13.50 -20.77 -14.80
N HIS A 477 14.04 -21.70 -15.60
CA HIS A 477 15.06 -21.35 -16.59
C HIS A 477 14.46 -20.48 -17.70
N PHE A 478 13.34 -20.90 -18.29
CA PHE A 478 12.63 -20.10 -19.29
C PHE A 478 12.11 -18.77 -18.74
N TYR A 479 11.69 -18.72 -17.47
CA TYR A 479 11.32 -17.47 -16.80
C TYR A 479 12.49 -16.48 -16.75
N HIS A 480 13.68 -16.90 -16.31
CA HIS A 480 14.86 -16.02 -16.27
C HIS A 480 15.38 -15.64 -17.67
N LEU A 481 15.16 -16.48 -18.69
CA LEU A 481 15.38 -16.09 -20.09
C LEU A 481 14.37 -15.00 -20.52
N ALA A 482 13.09 -15.18 -20.20
CA ALA A 482 12.02 -14.23 -20.54
C ALA A 482 12.28 -12.86 -19.91
N GLU A 483 12.62 -12.80 -18.62
CA GLU A 483 13.03 -11.57 -17.94
C GLU A 483 14.17 -10.88 -18.68
N ARG A 484 15.28 -11.60 -18.95
CA ARG A 484 16.47 -11.05 -19.62
C ARG A 484 16.18 -10.52 -21.03
N PHE A 485 15.40 -11.26 -21.83
CA PHE A 485 15.07 -10.84 -23.19
C PHE A 485 14.04 -9.71 -23.20
N THR A 486 13.08 -9.69 -22.27
CA THR A 486 12.11 -8.60 -22.13
C THR A 486 12.77 -7.31 -21.65
N ASP A 487 13.62 -7.36 -20.63
CA ASP A 487 14.35 -6.17 -20.15
C ASP A 487 15.24 -5.56 -21.25
N ALA A 488 15.85 -6.42 -22.09
CA ALA A 488 16.58 -5.97 -23.28
C ALA A 488 15.65 -5.36 -24.35
N ALA A 489 14.58 -6.06 -24.74
CA ALA A 489 13.64 -5.59 -25.76
C ALA A 489 12.88 -4.31 -25.35
N VAL A 490 12.60 -4.11 -24.07
CA VAL A 490 12.03 -2.86 -23.51
C VAL A 490 13.04 -1.73 -23.65
N LYS A 491 14.32 -1.97 -23.33
CA LYS A 491 15.39 -0.97 -23.48
C LYS A 491 15.64 -0.62 -24.96
N ASP A 492 15.61 -1.60 -25.84
CA ASP A 492 15.76 -1.43 -27.29
C ASP A 492 14.54 -0.71 -27.93
N CYS A 493 13.41 -0.64 -27.23
CA CYS A 493 12.22 0.10 -27.65
C CYS A 493 12.37 1.62 -27.47
N ALA A 494 13.13 2.06 -26.46
CA ALA A 494 13.34 3.47 -26.13
C ALA A 494 12.02 4.28 -26.11
N ASP A 495 11.89 5.26 -27.01
CA ASP A 495 10.72 6.14 -27.17
C ASP A 495 9.81 5.73 -28.37
N GLU A 496 10.09 4.59 -29.02
CA GLU A 496 9.27 4.03 -30.11
C GLU A 496 8.02 3.30 -29.59
N VAL A 497 6.96 3.27 -30.41
CA VAL A 497 5.64 2.70 -30.04
C VAL A 497 5.76 1.23 -29.60
N PHE A 498 5.29 0.93 -28.39
CA PHE A 498 5.55 -0.36 -27.75
C PHE A 498 4.93 -1.57 -28.50
N PRO A 499 5.71 -2.60 -28.89
CA PRO A 499 5.16 -3.74 -29.63
C PRO A 499 4.18 -4.59 -28.81
N LEU A 500 3.01 -4.90 -29.37
CA LEU A 500 2.00 -5.75 -28.71
C LEU A 500 2.53 -7.13 -28.30
N CYS A 501 3.47 -7.71 -29.07
CA CYS A 501 4.15 -8.97 -28.72
C CYS A 501 5.01 -8.85 -27.46
N LEU A 502 5.64 -7.69 -27.23
CA LEU A 502 6.42 -7.41 -26.04
C LEU A 502 5.51 -7.17 -24.83
N LEU A 503 4.35 -6.54 -25.02
CA LEU A 503 3.33 -6.43 -23.96
C LEU A 503 2.76 -7.81 -23.60
N GLN A 504 2.49 -8.67 -24.57
CA GLN A 504 2.04 -10.05 -24.31
C GLN A 504 3.11 -10.86 -23.55
N SER A 505 4.40 -10.63 -23.80
CA SER A 505 5.49 -11.19 -22.97
C SER A 505 5.47 -10.64 -21.53
N LEU A 506 5.31 -9.32 -21.36
CA LEU A 506 5.17 -8.69 -20.04
C LEU A 506 3.95 -9.21 -19.26
N ILE A 507 2.82 -9.47 -19.90
CA ILE A 507 1.64 -10.09 -19.28
C ILE A 507 2.01 -11.49 -18.75
N LEU A 508 2.65 -12.34 -19.56
CA LEU A 508 3.03 -13.69 -19.14
C LEU A 508 4.07 -13.69 -18.00
N ILE A 509 5.04 -12.78 -18.02
CA ILE A 509 6.00 -12.58 -16.92
C ILE A 509 5.28 -12.09 -15.66
N ASN A 510 4.35 -11.14 -15.77
CA ASN A 510 3.62 -10.59 -14.64
C ASN A 510 2.66 -11.62 -14.00
N PHE A 511 2.04 -12.49 -14.82
CA PHE A 511 1.23 -13.61 -14.35
C PHE A 511 2.04 -14.53 -13.42
N GLN A 512 3.24 -14.95 -13.85
CA GLN A 512 4.15 -15.76 -13.03
C GLN A 512 4.58 -15.02 -11.74
N GLN A 513 4.85 -13.70 -11.81
CA GLN A 513 5.17 -12.92 -10.60
C GLN A 513 4.00 -12.84 -9.62
N LEU A 514 2.76 -12.70 -10.10
CA LEU A 514 1.57 -12.64 -9.25
C LEU A 514 1.23 -14.00 -8.61
N ILE A 515 1.53 -15.12 -9.28
CA ILE A 515 1.46 -16.48 -8.74
C ILE A 515 2.42 -16.65 -7.55
N GLU A 516 3.70 -16.26 -7.71
CA GLU A 516 4.70 -16.27 -6.63
C GLU A 516 4.39 -15.27 -5.50
N GLY A 517 3.62 -14.22 -5.83
CA GLY A 517 2.82 -13.45 -4.89
C GLY A 517 2.75 -11.96 -5.21
N VAL A 518 1.73 -11.29 -4.68
CA VAL A 518 1.44 -9.86 -4.93
C VAL A 518 2.36 -8.92 -4.14
N ARG A 519 3.66 -9.20 -4.21
CA ARG A 519 4.78 -8.48 -3.58
C ARG A 519 5.08 -7.19 -4.36
N GLY A 520 5.88 -6.31 -3.78
CA GLY A 520 6.18 -4.98 -4.37
C GLY A 520 6.80 -5.01 -5.77
N ARG A 521 7.43 -6.11 -6.20
CA ARG A 521 7.91 -6.30 -7.58
C ARG A 521 6.74 -6.48 -8.56
N ALA A 522 5.91 -7.50 -8.32
CA ALA A 522 4.73 -7.81 -9.14
C ALA A 522 3.79 -6.61 -9.26
N TRP A 523 3.55 -5.91 -8.13
CA TRP A 523 2.70 -4.71 -8.08
C TRP A 523 3.23 -3.53 -8.91
N ARG A 524 4.55 -3.29 -8.93
CA ARG A 524 5.12 -2.27 -9.82
C ARG A 524 5.11 -2.71 -11.28
N SER A 525 5.34 -4.00 -11.55
CA SER A 525 5.30 -4.57 -12.89
C SER A 525 3.90 -4.46 -13.54
N ILE A 526 2.81 -4.76 -12.81
CA ILE A 526 1.45 -4.58 -13.36
C ILE A 526 1.14 -3.11 -13.64
N GLY A 527 1.55 -2.18 -12.77
CA GLY A 527 1.42 -0.75 -13.02
C GLY A 527 2.18 -0.25 -14.27
N THR A 528 3.26 -0.94 -14.68
CA THR A 528 3.93 -0.68 -15.97
C THR A 528 3.14 -1.28 -17.14
N CYS A 529 2.64 -2.51 -17.04
CA CYS A 529 1.76 -3.09 -18.06
C CYS A 529 0.50 -2.24 -18.30
N VAL A 530 -0.10 -1.68 -17.25
CA VAL A 530 -1.25 -0.76 -17.33
C VAL A 530 -0.90 0.51 -18.11
N ARG A 531 0.25 1.15 -17.82
CA ARG A 531 0.69 2.34 -18.58
C ARG A 531 0.92 2.05 -20.06
N ILE A 532 1.55 0.92 -20.39
CA ILE A 532 1.76 0.49 -21.78
C ILE A 532 0.41 0.16 -22.45
N ALA A 533 -0.56 -0.40 -21.73
CA ALA A 533 -1.90 -0.64 -22.28
C ALA A 533 -2.67 0.68 -22.55
N TYR A 534 -2.43 1.74 -21.77
CA TYR A 534 -2.94 3.08 -22.07
C TYR A 534 -2.22 3.73 -23.27
N GLU A 535 -0.88 3.60 -23.36
CA GLU A 535 -0.06 4.05 -24.50
C GLU A 535 -0.53 3.44 -25.83
N LEU A 536 -0.73 2.12 -25.85
CA LEU A 536 -1.24 1.37 -27.02
C LEU A 536 -2.77 1.50 -27.20
N GLN A 537 -3.42 2.35 -26.42
CA GLN A 537 -4.85 2.66 -26.48
C GLN A 537 -5.75 1.42 -26.40
N LEU A 538 -5.34 0.39 -25.64
CA LEU A 538 -6.08 -0.88 -25.49
C LEU A 538 -7.42 -0.73 -24.74
N HIS A 539 -7.61 0.41 -24.06
CA HIS A 539 -8.88 0.85 -23.48
C HIS A 539 -9.87 1.40 -24.51
N LEU A 540 -9.41 1.72 -25.74
CA LEU A 540 -10.19 2.37 -26.80
C LEU A 540 -10.33 1.53 -28.09
N VAL A 541 -10.09 0.21 -28.04
CA VAL A 541 -10.07 -0.67 -29.22
C VAL A 541 -11.34 -0.54 -30.06
N ASP A 542 -12.49 -0.45 -29.38
CA ASP A 542 -13.82 -0.41 -29.99
C ASP A 542 -14.44 1.01 -30.04
N LYS A 543 -13.64 2.06 -29.77
CA LYS A 543 -14.12 3.45 -29.85
C LYS A 543 -14.41 3.82 -31.31
N PRO A 544 -15.64 4.27 -31.64
CA PRO A 544 -16.04 4.45 -33.04
C PRO A 544 -15.21 5.53 -33.75
N SER A 545 -14.38 5.07 -34.70
CA SER A 545 -13.60 5.94 -35.59
C SER A 545 -14.50 6.64 -36.62
N THR A 546 -14.10 7.82 -37.10
CA THR A 546 -14.89 8.59 -38.10
C THR A 546 -15.00 7.96 -39.49
N ASN A 547 -14.43 6.76 -39.69
CA ASN A 547 -14.52 5.99 -40.93
C ASN A 547 -15.33 4.72 -40.65
N ASN A 548 -16.53 4.62 -41.23
CA ASN A 548 -17.38 3.42 -41.12
C ASN A 548 -16.61 2.16 -41.59
N ARG A 549 -16.25 1.28 -40.65
CA ARG A 549 -15.83 -0.09 -40.94
C ARG A 549 -17.04 -1.00 -40.86
N ASN A 550 -17.43 -1.60 -41.98
CA ASN A 550 -18.56 -2.54 -42.06
C ASN A 550 -18.23 -3.95 -41.49
N CYS A 551 -17.09 -4.09 -40.83
CA CYS A 551 -16.66 -5.27 -40.06
C CYS A 551 -15.76 -4.76 -38.92
N PRO A 552 -16.16 -4.89 -37.64
CA PRO A 552 -15.36 -4.38 -36.51
C PRO A 552 -14.10 -5.21 -36.24
N ASP A 553 -14.21 -6.53 -36.37
CA ASP A 553 -13.19 -7.46 -35.87
C ASP A 553 -12.11 -7.78 -36.92
N THR A 554 -10.88 -7.33 -36.66
CA THR A 554 -9.71 -8.10 -37.06
C THR A 554 -9.31 -9.02 -35.90
N SER A 555 -8.75 -10.20 -36.19
CA SER A 555 -8.29 -11.11 -35.13
C SER A 555 -7.20 -10.51 -34.23
N LEU A 556 -6.49 -9.48 -34.72
CA LEU A 556 -5.55 -8.64 -33.97
C LEU A 556 -6.25 -7.68 -32.99
N ASP A 557 -7.43 -7.15 -33.33
CA ASP A 557 -8.17 -6.28 -32.42
C ASP A 557 -8.74 -7.08 -31.24
N GLU A 558 -9.18 -8.33 -31.46
CA GLU A 558 -9.55 -9.24 -30.36
C GLU A 558 -8.34 -9.69 -29.52
N GLU A 559 -7.13 -9.82 -30.09
CA GLU A 559 -5.90 -9.98 -29.28
C GLU A 559 -5.67 -8.77 -28.34
N LYS A 560 -5.97 -7.54 -28.80
CA LYS A 560 -5.87 -6.33 -27.95
C LYS A 560 -6.91 -6.35 -26.83
N ARG A 561 -8.17 -6.72 -27.12
CA ARG A 561 -9.22 -6.88 -26.09
C ARG A 561 -8.79 -7.88 -25.03
N ARG A 562 -8.24 -9.03 -25.45
CA ARG A 562 -7.78 -10.10 -24.55
C ARG A 562 -6.55 -9.69 -23.73
N ALA A 563 -5.62 -8.93 -24.30
CA ALA A 563 -4.52 -8.33 -23.55
C ALA A 563 -5.01 -7.31 -22.51
N TRP A 564 -5.95 -6.44 -22.87
CA TRP A 564 -6.58 -5.47 -21.97
C TRP A 564 -7.27 -6.15 -20.78
N TRP A 565 -8.14 -7.14 -21.03
CA TRP A 565 -8.88 -7.83 -19.97
C TRP A 565 -7.99 -8.73 -19.09
N ALA A 566 -6.87 -9.24 -19.60
CA ALA A 566 -5.86 -9.90 -18.77
C ALA A 566 -5.20 -8.91 -17.80
N ILE A 567 -4.76 -7.74 -18.29
CA ILE A 567 -4.16 -6.68 -17.45
C ILE A 567 -5.18 -6.16 -16.42
N TRP A 568 -6.45 -6.00 -16.81
CA TRP A 568 -7.53 -5.62 -15.90
C TRP A 568 -7.74 -6.64 -14.78
N GLU A 569 -7.78 -7.94 -15.10
CA GLU A 569 -7.90 -8.99 -14.07
C GLU A 569 -6.72 -8.98 -13.10
N PHE A 570 -5.51 -8.76 -13.61
CA PHE A 570 -4.29 -8.73 -12.81
C PHE A 570 -4.25 -7.52 -11.86
N ASP A 571 -4.66 -6.34 -12.35
CA ASP A 571 -4.79 -5.13 -11.54
C ASP A 571 -5.89 -5.30 -10.48
N VAL A 572 -7.06 -5.82 -10.84
CA VAL A 572 -8.16 -6.12 -9.89
C VAL A 572 -7.74 -7.13 -8.83
N PHE A 573 -7.12 -8.25 -9.22
CA PHE A 573 -6.61 -9.27 -8.29
C PHE A 573 -5.58 -8.66 -7.33
N ALA A 574 -4.58 -7.98 -7.87
CA ALA A 574 -3.50 -7.42 -7.06
C ALA A 574 -3.97 -6.29 -6.14
N SER A 575 -4.86 -5.42 -6.62
CA SER A 575 -5.53 -4.36 -5.85
C SER A 575 -6.34 -4.92 -4.67
N THR A 576 -7.11 -5.99 -4.93
CA THR A 576 -7.92 -6.71 -3.94
C THR A 576 -7.04 -7.33 -2.86
N ILE A 577 -6.02 -8.10 -3.24
CA ILE A 577 -5.08 -8.75 -2.31
C ILE A 577 -4.28 -7.74 -1.45
N ARG A 578 -3.95 -6.58 -2.01
CA ARG A 578 -3.17 -5.53 -1.34
C ARG A 578 -4.03 -4.50 -0.60
N ARG A 579 -5.35 -4.52 -0.78
CA ARG A 579 -6.30 -3.47 -0.34
C ARG A 579 -5.86 -2.08 -0.80
N LEU A 580 -5.49 -1.96 -2.07
CA LEU A 580 -5.11 -0.71 -2.74
C LEU A 580 -6.07 -0.39 -3.90
N PRO A 581 -6.14 0.87 -4.36
CA PRO A 581 -6.84 1.25 -5.60
C PRO A 581 -6.26 0.55 -6.84
N THR A 582 -7.11 0.34 -7.85
CA THR A 582 -6.72 -0.11 -9.19
C THR A 582 -5.96 1.00 -9.92
N ALA A 583 -4.96 0.61 -10.73
CA ALA A 583 -4.25 1.53 -11.61
C ALA A 583 -5.05 1.86 -12.89
N ILE A 584 -6.03 1.03 -13.24
CA ILE A 584 -7.01 1.29 -14.32
C ILE A 584 -8.18 2.13 -13.77
N ASP A 585 -8.45 3.28 -14.40
CA ASP A 585 -9.77 3.91 -14.33
C ASP A 585 -10.70 3.22 -15.33
N TRP A 586 -11.86 2.75 -14.86
CA TRP A 586 -12.85 2.09 -15.71
C TRP A 586 -13.60 3.11 -16.59
N LYS A 587 -13.72 4.38 -16.19
CA LYS A 587 -14.62 5.38 -16.79
C LYS A 587 -14.36 5.62 -18.28
N GLU A 588 -13.11 5.51 -18.69
CA GLU A 588 -12.65 5.70 -20.07
C GLU A 588 -12.52 4.38 -20.86
N ASN A 589 -13.05 3.26 -20.34
CA ASN A 589 -13.04 1.97 -21.06
C ASN A 589 -14.13 1.90 -22.13
N GLU A 590 -13.72 2.04 -23.40
CA GLU A 590 -14.55 1.81 -24.57
C GLU A 590 -14.48 0.36 -25.09
N THR A 591 -13.51 -0.44 -24.64
CA THR A 591 -13.22 -1.78 -25.16
C THR A 591 -14.25 -2.83 -24.73
N TRP A 592 -14.67 -3.68 -25.68
CA TRP A 592 -15.64 -4.75 -25.49
C TRP A 592 -15.07 -5.97 -24.74
N LEU A 593 -15.94 -6.73 -24.08
CA LEU A 593 -15.63 -8.01 -23.46
C LEU A 593 -15.25 -9.07 -24.51
N PRO A 594 -14.32 -10.00 -24.23
CA PRO A 594 -13.84 -10.96 -25.22
C PRO A 594 -14.97 -11.82 -25.80
N ILE A 595 -14.88 -12.18 -27.07
CA ILE A 595 -15.80 -13.17 -27.68
C ILE A 595 -15.38 -14.60 -27.30
N ASP A 596 -16.09 -15.61 -27.78
CA ASP A 596 -15.72 -17.01 -27.55
C ASP A 596 -14.47 -17.39 -28.35
N ASP A 597 -13.64 -18.29 -27.81
CA ASP A 597 -12.40 -18.74 -28.44
C ASP A 597 -12.67 -19.52 -29.75
N GLU A 598 -13.73 -20.32 -29.84
CA GLU A 598 -14.09 -21.01 -31.09
C GLU A 598 -14.48 -20.02 -32.19
N LEU A 599 -15.29 -19.01 -31.84
CA LEU A 599 -15.73 -17.95 -32.75
C LEU A 599 -14.54 -17.10 -33.23
N TRP A 600 -13.62 -16.79 -32.31
CA TRP A 600 -12.40 -16.03 -32.60
C TRP A 600 -11.46 -16.79 -33.52
N PHE A 601 -11.16 -18.07 -33.23
CA PHE A 601 -10.31 -18.90 -34.08
C PHE A 601 -10.95 -19.17 -35.46
N ALA A 602 -12.28 -19.24 -35.54
CA ALA A 602 -13.01 -19.26 -36.80
C ALA A 602 -12.99 -17.92 -37.57
N ASN A 603 -12.41 -16.85 -37.00
CA ASN A 603 -12.41 -15.47 -37.52
C ASN A 603 -13.84 -14.95 -37.79
N SER A 604 -14.77 -15.31 -36.90
CA SER A 604 -16.17 -14.88 -36.96
C SER A 604 -16.30 -13.43 -36.49
N CYS A 605 -16.83 -12.56 -37.34
CA CYS A 605 -17.22 -11.20 -36.96
C CYS A 605 -18.46 -11.26 -36.06
N VAL A 606 -18.29 -11.08 -34.75
CA VAL A 606 -19.36 -11.19 -33.75
C VAL A 606 -19.21 -10.05 -32.75
N GLN A 607 -20.15 -9.11 -32.80
CA GLN A 607 -20.15 -7.98 -31.88
C GLN A 607 -20.39 -8.43 -30.42
N SER A 608 -19.62 -7.86 -29.50
CA SER A 608 -19.74 -8.03 -28.05
C SER A 608 -20.18 -6.71 -27.41
N CYS A 609 -20.32 -6.66 -26.08
CA CYS A 609 -20.65 -5.44 -25.34
C CYS A 609 -19.46 -4.93 -24.50
N LYS A 610 -19.51 -3.66 -24.09
CA LYS A 610 -18.65 -3.13 -23.02
C LYS A 610 -19.01 -3.78 -21.68
N LEU A 611 -18.11 -3.70 -20.71
CA LEU A 611 -18.48 -3.88 -19.31
C LEU A 611 -19.18 -2.60 -18.83
N ASP A 612 -20.44 -2.70 -18.41
CA ASP A 612 -21.14 -1.55 -17.81
C ASP A 612 -20.65 -1.30 -16.37
N PRO A 613 -20.49 -0.04 -15.94
CA PRO A 613 -20.14 0.30 -14.57
C PRO A 613 -21.16 -0.07 -13.49
N ASP A 614 -22.47 -0.08 -13.81
CA ASP A 614 -23.47 -0.58 -12.88
C ASP A 614 -23.42 -2.12 -12.91
N PRO A 615 -23.03 -2.81 -11.81
CA PRO A 615 -22.99 -4.26 -11.79
C PRO A 615 -24.39 -4.89 -11.95
N ALA A 616 -25.46 -4.14 -11.69
CA ALA A 616 -26.83 -4.56 -11.97
C ALA A 616 -27.23 -4.40 -13.45
N ALA A 617 -26.47 -3.65 -14.26
CA ALA A 617 -26.63 -3.55 -15.72
C ALA A 617 -25.64 -4.44 -16.50
N ALA A 618 -24.42 -4.63 -15.99
CA ALA A 618 -23.33 -5.34 -16.66
C ALA A 618 -23.72 -6.74 -17.16
N TRP A 619 -24.32 -7.58 -16.31
CA TRP A 619 -24.74 -8.93 -16.69
C TRP A 619 -25.90 -8.93 -17.71
N LYS A 620 -26.79 -7.91 -17.65
CA LYS A 620 -27.89 -7.74 -18.60
C LYS A 620 -27.37 -7.38 -19.98
N GLN A 621 -26.37 -6.48 -20.07
CA GLN A 621 -25.75 -6.13 -21.35
C GLN A 621 -25.01 -7.32 -21.96
N LEU A 622 -24.27 -8.09 -21.15
CA LEU A 622 -23.63 -9.31 -21.63
C LEU A 622 -24.67 -10.33 -22.14
N GLN A 623 -25.74 -10.59 -21.39
CA GLN A 623 -26.83 -11.47 -21.84
C GLN A 623 -27.49 -10.97 -23.13
N ASN A 624 -27.82 -9.67 -23.22
CA ASN A 624 -28.46 -9.05 -24.38
C ASN A 624 -27.57 -9.03 -25.63
N SER A 625 -26.23 -9.05 -25.47
CA SER A 625 -25.29 -9.18 -26.59
C SER A 625 -25.29 -10.57 -27.23
N GLY A 626 -25.80 -11.59 -26.52
CA GLY A 626 -25.71 -12.99 -26.93
C GLY A 626 -24.31 -13.61 -26.77
N ASN A 627 -23.32 -12.87 -26.24
CA ASN A 627 -21.97 -13.39 -26.06
C ASN A 627 -21.94 -14.50 -24.97
N LYS A 628 -21.48 -15.69 -25.39
CA LYS A 628 -21.35 -16.88 -24.55
C LYS A 628 -19.97 -17.07 -23.92
N SER A 629 -18.99 -16.24 -24.27
CA SER A 629 -17.59 -16.39 -23.87
C SER A 629 -17.43 -16.59 -22.36
N ALA A 630 -16.84 -17.73 -21.98
CA ALA A 630 -16.49 -18.02 -20.60
C ALA A 630 -15.68 -16.88 -19.95
N LYS A 631 -14.80 -16.24 -20.72
CA LYS A 631 -13.96 -15.15 -20.21
C LYS A 631 -14.77 -13.87 -19.95
N ALA A 632 -15.73 -13.54 -20.82
CA ALA A 632 -16.62 -12.40 -20.60
C ALA A 632 -17.49 -12.59 -19.33
N TRP A 633 -18.10 -13.77 -19.17
CA TRP A 633 -18.89 -14.09 -17.98
C TRP A 633 -18.05 -14.10 -16.71
N PHE A 634 -16.82 -14.63 -16.75
CA PHE A 634 -15.88 -14.52 -15.62
C PHE A 634 -15.51 -13.07 -15.27
N VAL A 635 -15.25 -12.21 -16.28
CA VAL A 635 -14.95 -10.78 -16.07
C VAL A 635 -16.12 -10.05 -15.39
N VAL A 636 -17.37 -10.27 -15.84
CA VAL A 636 -18.55 -9.65 -15.19
C VAL A 636 -18.73 -10.15 -13.76
N THR A 637 -18.52 -11.44 -13.48
CA THR A 637 -18.57 -11.98 -12.11
C THR A 637 -17.46 -11.40 -11.23
N ASN A 638 -16.26 -11.18 -11.78
CA ASN A 638 -15.14 -10.53 -11.08
C ASN A 638 -15.38 -9.03 -10.86
N ALA A 639 -16.10 -8.35 -11.76
CA ALA A 639 -16.51 -6.95 -11.57
C ALA A 639 -17.53 -6.81 -10.43
N LEU A 640 -18.52 -7.70 -10.36
CA LEU A 640 -19.45 -7.83 -9.21
C LEU A 640 -18.68 -8.12 -7.91
N MET A 641 -17.71 -9.03 -7.94
CA MET A 641 -16.82 -9.32 -6.80
C MET A 641 -16.09 -8.07 -6.34
N ARG A 642 -15.46 -7.33 -7.26
CA ARG A 642 -14.71 -6.10 -6.97
C ARG A 642 -15.60 -5.01 -6.39
N CYS A 643 -16.82 -4.85 -6.89
CA CYS A 643 -17.78 -3.89 -6.32
C CYS A 643 -18.22 -4.30 -4.90
N ALA A 644 -18.45 -5.59 -4.65
CA ALA A 644 -18.76 -6.09 -3.32
C ALA A 644 -17.57 -5.89 -2.36
N HIS A 645 -16.34 -6.13 -2.81
CA HIS A 645 -15.12 -5.85 -2.04
C HIS A 645 -14.98 -4.36 -1.68
N LEU A 646 -15.24 -3.45 -2.63
CA LEU A 646 -15.20 -2.01 -2.38
C LEU A 646 -16.24 -1.57 -1.33
N LEU A 647 -17.46 -2.09 -1.41
CA LEU A 647 -18.53 -1.81 -0.42
C LEU A 647 -18.31 -2.48 0.94
N SER A 648 -17.60 -3.62 0.99
CA SER A 648 -17.30 -4.34 2.23
C SER A 648 -16.04 -3.84 2.96
N TYR A 649 -15.18 -3.07 2.28
CA TYR A 649 -14.02 -2.42 2.87
C TYR A 649 -14.04 -0.89 2.64
N PRO A 650 -15.10 -0.16 3.07
CA PRO A 650 -15.26 1.26 2.78
C PRO A 650 -14.04 2.08 3.23
N HIS A 651 -13.53 1.81 4.44
CA HIS A 651 -12.37 2.50 5.03
C HIS A 651 -11.02 2.21 4.34
N ALA A 652 -10.95 1.27 3.39
CA ALA A 652 -9.75 1.01 2.59
C ALA A 652 -9.76 1.77 1.24
N TYR A 653 -10.87 2.43 0.90
CA TYR A 653 -11.12 3.00 -0.43
C TYR A 653 -11.82 4.37 -0.44
N SER A 654 -12.42 4.78 0.69
CA SER A 654 -13.15 6.04 0.84
C SER A 654 -12.78 6.71 2.15
N ALA A 655 -12.38 7.98 2.07
CA ALA A 655 -12.14 8.84 3.23
C ALA A 655 -13.44 9.42 3.83
N SER A 656 -14.62 9.15 3.25
CA SER A 656 -15.84 9.94 3.50
C SER A 656 -17.14 9.15 3.72
N SER A 657 -17.11 7.81 3.80
CA SER A 657 -18.32 7.01 3.96
C SER A 657 -18.59 6.64 5.43
N SER A 658 -19.40 7.47 6.10
CA SER A 658 -20.08 7.10 7.34
C SER A 658 -21.22 6.12 7.04
N VAL A 659 -20.99 4.83 7.30
CA VAL A 659 -22.05 3.83 7.45
C VAL A 659 -22.17 3.58 8.94
N GLU A 660 -23.37 3.67 9.51
CA GLU A 660 -23.57 3.45 10.95
C GLU A 660 -23.34 1.98 11.30
N ALA A 661 -22.76 1.72 12.47
CA ALA A 661 -22.41 0.37 12.91
C ALA A 661 -23.67 -0.48 13.13
N GLY A 662 -23.95 -1.39 12.21
CA GLY A 662 -25.15 -2.22 12.17
C GLY A 662 -25.98 -2.07 10.89
N GLU A 663 -25.83 -0.98 10.14
CA GLU A 663 -26.46 -0.85 8.81
C GLU A 663 -25.62 -1.55 7.73
N ILE A 664 -26.31 -2.12 6.74
CA ILE A 664 -25.69 -2.80 5.59
C ILE A 664 -25.27 -1.71 4.58
N PRO A 665 -23.99 -1.65 4.16
CA PRO A 665 -23.52 -0.68 3.15
C PRO A 665 -24.45 -0.63 1.92
N PRO A 666 -25.02 0.55 1.60
CA PRO A 666 -26.10 0.66 0.62
C PRO A 666 -25.62 0.22 -0.77
N GLY A 667 -26.21 -0.88 -1.25
CA GLY A 667 -25.85 -1.51 -2.52
C GLY A 667 -25.48 -3.00 -2.40
N LEU A 668 -25.10 -3.52 -1.24
CA LEU A 668 -24.75 -4.94 -1.09
C LEU A 668 -25.91 -5.89 -1.46
N ASP A 669 -27.16 -5.55 -1.12
CA ASP A 669 -28.34 -6.31 -1.55
C ASP A 669 -28.60 -6.21 -3.06
N VAL A 670 -28.24 -5.08 -3.69
CA VAL A 670 -28.32 -4.93 -5.15
C VAL A 670 -27.29 -5.83 -5.83
N LEU A 671 -26.09 -5.96 -5.27
CA LEU A 671 -25.07 -6.92 -5.73
C LEU A 671 -25.48 -8.36 -5.47
N ALA A 672 -26.13 -8.67 -4.34
CA ALA A 672 -26.67 -10.00 -4.03
C ALA A 672 -27.73 -10.46 -5.06
N ASN A 673 -28.71 -9.60 -5.33
CA ASN A 673 -29.72 -9.85 -6.36
C ASN A 673 -29.10 -9.92 -7.76
N SER A 674 -28.13 -9.05 -8.08
CA SER A 674 -27.44 -9.07 -9.38
C SER A 674 -26.59 -10.32 -9.57
N LEU A 675 -25.96 -10.86 -8.52
CA LEU A 675 -25.20 -12.10 -8.57
C LEU A 675 -26.12 -13.33 -8.73
N TYR A 676 -27.28 -13.33 -8.07
CA TYR A 676 -28.32 -14.35 -8.30
C TYR A 676 -28.82 -14.32 -9.75
N CYS A 677 -29.16 -13.13 -10.26
CA CYS A 677 -29.61 -12.97 -11.65
C CYS A 677 -28.52 -13.31 -12.66
N LEU A 678 -27.25 -12.94 -12.44
CA LEU A 678 -26.12 -13.38 -13.26
C LEU A 678 -26.04 -14.91 -13.28
N SER A 679 -26.12 -15.55 -12.10
CA SER A 679 -26.02 -17.01 -11.98
C SER A 679 -27.16 -17.74 -12.73
N ALA A 680 -28.35 -17.14 -12.79
CA ALA A 680 -29.49 -17.62 -13.57
C ALA A 680 -29.43 -17.24 -15.07
N ALA A 681 -28.63 -16.23 -15.43
CA ALA A 681 -28.41 -15.75 -16.80
C ALA A 681 -27.23 -16.42 -17.52
N LEU A 682 -26.37 -17.15 -16.79
CA LEU A 682 -25.23 -17.88 -17.33
C LEU A 682 -25.64 -18.84 -18.47
N PRO A 683 -24.84 -18.93 -19.54
CA PRO A 683 -24.97 -20.00 -20.52
C PRO A 683 -24.96 -21.38 -19.85
N THR A 684 -25.85 -22.28 -20.27
CA THR A 684 -26.03 -23.65 -19.73
C THR A 684 -24.73 -24.45 -19.61
N GLU A 685 -23.83 -24.24 -20.55
CA GLU A 685 -22.50 -24.80 -20.70
C GLU A 685 -21.47 -24.27 -19.68
N LEU A 686 -21.76 -23.15 -19.00
CA LEU A 686 -20.93 -22.55 -17.95
C LEU A 686 -21.51 -22.74 -16.53
N VAL A 687 -22.74 -23.24 -16.41
CA VAL A 687 -23.34 -23.55 -15.11
C VAL A 687 -22.74 -24.85 -14.55
N TYR A 688 -22.19 -24.78 -13.35
CA TYR A 688 -21.86 -25.94 -12.52
C TYR A 688 -23.10 -26.36 -11.72
N GLN A 689 -23.48 -27.63 -11.82
CA GLN A 689 -24.69 -28.24 -11.26
C GLN A 689 -24.39 -29.33 -10.22
N GLY A 690 -23.12 -29.47 -9.79
CA GLY A 690 -22.69 -30.56 -8.90
C GLY A 690 -22.18 -31.81 -9.62
N GLU A 691 -21.93 -31.72 -10.93
CA GLU A 691 -21.31 -32.78 -11.74
C GLU A 691 -19.81 -32.95 -11.45
N PHE A 692 -19.24 -34.09 -11.83
CA PHE A 692 -17.79 -34.29 -11.76
C PHE A 692 -17.09 -33.62 -12.94
N LEU A 693 -16.29 -32.58 -12.68
CA LEU A 693 -15.48 -31.87 -13.66
C LEU A 693 -14.22 -32.69 -13.96
N LYS A 694 -13.99 -33.04 -15.22
CA LYS A 694 -13.04 -34.11 -15.59
C LYS A 694 -11.62 -33.63 -15.84
N PHE A 695 -11.46 -32.39 -16.30
CA PHE A 695 -10.19 -31.82 -16.76
C PHE A 695 -9.49 -32.74 -17.77
N SER A 696 -10.27 -33.22 -18.74
CA SER A 696 -9.81 -34.08 -19.84
C SER A 696 -9.62 -33.26 -21.12
N PRO A 697 -8.79 -33.67 -22.10
CA PRO A 697 -8.50 -32.84 -23.28
C PRO A 697 -9.74 -32.36 -24.06
N GLY A 698 -10.83 -33.13 -24.09
CA GLY A 698 -12.10 -32.75 -24.72
C GLY A 698 -13.07 -31.95 -23.83
N SER A 699 -12.70 -31.61 -22.59
CA SER A 699 -13.51 -30.84 -21.63
C SER A 699 -12.74 -29.76 -20.89
N LEU A 700 -11.42 -29.66 -21.10
CA LEU A 700 -10.47 -28.95 -20.23
C LEU A 700 -10.81 -27.48 -19.99
N HIS A 701 -11.04 -26.74 -21.07
CA HIS A 701 -11.38 -25.30 -21.00
C HIS A 701 -12.78 -25.09 -20.41
N THR A 702 -13.74 -25.95 -20.70
CA THR A 702 -15.11 -25.87 -20.15
C THR A 702 -15.14 -26.18 -18.65
N ASP A 703 -14.48 -27.27 -18.22
CA ASP A 703 -14.35 -27.66 -16.81
C ASP A 703 -13.63 -26.57 -16.01
N SER A 704 -12.54 -26.01 -16.56
CA SER A 704 -11.82 -24.87 -15.96
C SER A 704 -12.67 -23.61 -15.87
N SER A 705 -13.45 -23.32 -16.92
CA SER A 705 -14.36 -22.17 -16.95
C SER A 705 -15.48 -22.30 -15.90
N LYS A 706 -16.10 -23.47 -15.80
CA LYS A 706 -17.10 -23.79 -14.76
C LYS A 706 -16.52 -23.63 -13.36
N HIS A 707 -15.35 -24.22 -13.11
CA HIS A 707 -14.65 -24.08 -11.84
C HIS A 707 -14.33 -22.60 -11.54
N GLY A 708 -13.77 -21.87 -12.51
CA GLY A 708 -13.38 -20.47 -12.35
C GLY A 708 -14.56 -19.54 -12.05
N ILE A 709 -15.63 -19.63 -12.86
CA ILE A 709 -16.86 -18.85 -12.66
C ILE A 709 -17.50 -19.23 -11.32
N HIS A 710 -17.62 -20.50 -10.99
CA HIS A 710 -18.23 -20.92 -9.73
C HIS A 710 -17.43 -20.42 -8.51
N VAL A 711 -16.10 -20.58 -8.47
CA VAL A 711 -15.27 -20.07 -7.37
C VAL A 711 -15.30 -18.55 -7.28
N MET A 712 -15.36 -17.83 -8.42
CA MET A 712 -15.54 -16.38 -8.42
C MET A 712 -16.92 -15.97 -7.89
N THR A 713 -17.99 -16.70 -8.23
CA THR A 713 -19.33 -16.50 -7.65
C THR A 713 -19.31 -16.72 -6.13
N GLN A 714 -18.61 -17.74 -5.62
CA GLN A 714 -18.44 -17.92 -4.18
C GLN A 714 -17.59 -16.81 -3.54
N LEU A 715 -16.59 -16.25 -4.23
CA LEU A 715 -15.85 -15.06 -3.77
C LEU A 715 -16.76 -13.82 -3.68
N SER A 716 -17.61 -13.58 -4.68
CA SER A 716 -18.63 -12.53 -4.62
C SER A 716 -19.57 -12.74 -3.43
N ARG A 717 -20.02 -13.97 -3.17
CA ARG A 717 -20.85 -14.29 -1.99
C ARG A 717 -20.12 -14.07 -0.66
N PHE A 718 -18.83 -14.43 -0.57
CA PHE A 718 -18.01 -14.06 0.59
C PHE A 718 -18.00 -12.55 0.76
N MET A 719 -17.65 -11.78 -0.28
CA MET A 719 -17.56 -10.31 -0.19
C MET A 719 -18.88 -9.66 0.23
N ILE A 720 -20.01 -10.04 -0.38
CA ILE A 720 -21.34 -9.50 -0.07
C ILE A 720 -21.72 -9.69 1.41
N ASN A 721 -21.32 -10.80 2.03
CA ASN A 721 -21.62 -11.09 3.45
C ASN A 721 -20.45 -10.69 4.39
N HIS A 722 -19.31 -10.23 3.85
CA HIS A 722 -18.06 -10.07 4.61
C HIS A 722 -18.17 -9.03 5.72
N TYR A 723 -18.72 -7.86 5.41
CA TYR A 723 -18.91 -6.76 6.36
C TYR A 723 -19.70 -7.22 7.60
N GLN A 724 -20.89 -7.81 7.40
CA GLN A 724 -21.75 -8.30 8.48
C GLN A 724 -21.10 -9.43 9.30
N VAL A 725 -20.38 -10.34 8.63
CA VAL A 725 -19.68 -11.45 9.31
C VAL A 725 -18.53 -10.95 10.17
N PHE A 726 -17.75 -9.98 9.69
CA PHE A 726 -16.59 -9.49 10.44
C PHE A 726 -16.98 -8.47 11.52
N ASP A 727 -18.01 -7.64 11.29
CA ASP A 727 -18.62 -6.78 12.31
C ASP A 727 -19.29 -7.59 13.45
N SER A 728 -20.05 -8.64 13.13
CA SER A 728 -20.62 -9.52 14.17
C SER A 728 -19.56 -10.36 14.91
N THR A 729 -18.42 -10.65 14.26
CA THR A 729 -17.25 -11.25 14.92
C THR A 729 -16.55 -10.24 15.83
N ALA A 730 -16.47 -8.99 15.40
CA ALA A 730 -15.89 -7.88 16.15
C ALA A 730 -16.65 -7.62 17.45
N ARG A 731 -17.99 -7.47 17.37
CA ARG A 731 -18.87 -7.28 18.55
C ARG A 731 -18.65 -8.38 19.59
N LYS A 732 -18.66 -9.66 19.18
CA LYS A 732 -18.33 -10.82 20.04
C LYS A 732 -16.94 -10.77 20.69
N LEU A 733 -15.95 -10.20 20.02
CA LEU A 733 -14.58 -10.10 20.53
C LEU A 733 -14.44 -8.96 21.56
N GLY A 734 -15.12 -7.83 21.33
CA GLY A 734 -15.20 -6.74 22.31
C GLY A 734 -15.98 -7.14 23.57
N GLU A 735 -17.13 -7.80 23.41
CA GLU A 735 -17.97 -8.26 24.53
C GLU A 735 -17.24 -9.23 25.46
N LYS A 736 -16.39 -10.13 24.92
CA LYS A 736 -15.58 -11.03 25.75
C LYS A 736 -14.55 -10.33 26.64
N ALA A 737 -14.30 -9.02 26.44
CA ALA A 737 -13.47 -8.21 27.32
C ALA A 737 -14.26 -7.46 28.43
N SER A 738 -15.60 -7.39 28.36
CA SER A 738 -16.44 -6.69 29.36
C SER A 738 -17.57 -7.59 29.88
N PRO A 739 -17.55 -8.05 31.15
CA PRO A 739 -18.43 -9.12 31.64
C PRO A 739 -19.94 -8.83 31.75
N THR A 740 -20.42 -7.67 31.30
CA THR A 740 -21.71 -7.10 31.74
C THR A 740 -22.89 -7.32 30.79
N ASN A 741 -22.67 -7.68 29.53
CA ASN A 741 -23.73 -8.11 28.61
C ASN A 741 -23.24 -9.18 27.63
N SER A 742 -24.10 -10.15 27.33
CA SER A 742 -23.87 -11.20 26.33
C SER A 742 -24.81 -10.98 25.15
N ALA A 743 -24.34 -10.38 24.06
CA ALA A 743 -25.13 -10.34 22.83
C ALA A 743 -25.16 -11.73 22.20
N VAL A 744 -26.34 -12.34 22.21
CA VAL A 744 -26.63 -13.44 21.29
C VAL A 744 -26.55 -12.88 19.87
N LEU A 745 -25.96 -13.64 18.92
CA LEU A 745 -26.01 -13.31 17.49
C LEU A 745 -27.43 -12.87 17.12
N THR A 746 -27.57 -11.72 16.47
CA THR A 746 -28.87 -11.38 15.89
C THR A 746 -29.24 -12.43 14.84
N SER A 747 -30.54 -12.58 14.55
CA SER A 747 -30.98 -13.45 13.46
C SER A 747 -30.35 -13.09 12.11
N LEU A 748 -30.03 -11.81 11.91
CA LEU A 748 -29.32 -11.30 10.74
C LEU A 748 -27.84 -11.74 10.72
N ASP A 749 -27.10 -11.52 11.81
CA ASP A 749 -25.71 -11.96 11.94
C ASP A 749 -25.56 -13.47 11.71
N GLN A 750 -26.52 -14.25 12.22
CA GLN A 750 -26.58 -15.70 12.03
C GLN A 750 -26.81 -16.10 10.56
N VAL A 751 -27.65 -15.36 9.83
CA VAL A 751 -27.91 -15.58 8.40
C VAL A 751 -26.68 -15.23 7.56
N ALA A 752 -26.01 -14.10 7.85
CA ALA A 752 -24.76 -13.71 7.19
C ALA A 752 -23.68 -14.79 7.34
N TRP A 753 -23.48 -15.28 8.56
CA TRP A 753 -22.57 -16.40 8.85
C TRP A 753 -22.96 -17.68 8.11
N ASN A 754 -24.25 -18.03 8.05
CA ASN A 754 -24.73 -19.20 7.32
C ASN A 754 -24.47 -19.07 5.81
N HIS A 755 -24.65 -17.91 5.21
CA HIS A 755 -24.33 -17.65 3.81
C HIS A 755 -22.83 -17.74 3.52
N TYR A 756 -22.00 -17.17 4.40
CA TYR A 756 -20.53 -17.19 4.29
C TYR A 756 -19.99 -18.64 4.37
N LEU A 757 -20.51 -19.44 5.31
CA LEU A 757 -20.10 -20.85 5.46
C LEU A 757 -20.72 -21.78 4.40
N ASN A 758 -21.89 -21.46 3.86
CA ASN A 758 -22.39 -22.15 2.66
C ASN A 758 -21.49 -21.85 1.45
N ALA A 759 -21.08 -20.60 1.22
CA ALA A 759 -20.15 -20.27 0.12
C ALA A 759 -18.83 -21.05 0.21
N ALA A 760 -18.27 -21.21 1.42
CA ALA A 760 -17.14 -22.10 1.64
C ALA A 760 -17.48 -23.58 1.33
N SER A 761 -18.65 -24.06 1.75
CA SER A 761 -19.10 -25.44 1.54
C SER A 761 -19.33 -25.79 0.06
N GLU A 762 -19.79 -24.84 -0.76
CA GLU A 762 -19.89 -25.01 -2.21
C GLU A 762 -18.50 -25.21 -2.86
N ILE A 763 -17.47 -24.49 -2.40
CA ILE A 763 -16.08 -24.70 -2.87
C ILE A 763 -15.56 -26.09 -2.43
N VAL A 764 -15.88 -26.56 -1.23
CA VAL A 764 -15.55 -27.95 -0.82
C VAL A 764 -16.24 -28.98 -1.73
N SER A 765 -17.52 -28.75 -2.07
CA SER A 765 -18.29 -29.59 -2.99
C SER A 765 -17.63 -29.65 -4.37
N LEU A 766 -17.28 -28.50 -4.93
CA LEU A 766 -16.56 -28.37 -6.20
C LEU A 766 -15.21 -29.10 -6.18
N ILE A 767 -14.36 -28.86 -5.17
CA ILE A 767 -13.04 -29.50 -5.07
C ILE A 767 -13.15 -31.03 -4.96
N ARG A 768 -14.14 -31.54 -4.23
CA ARG A 768 -14.42 -32.98 -4.13
C ARG A 768 -14.94 -33.60 -5.44
N ASN A 769 -15.56 -32.79 -6.29
CA ASN A 769 -16.03 -33.16 -7.62
C ASN A 769 -15.00 -32.88 -8.74
N CYS A 770 -13.73 -32.68 -8.38
CA CYS A 770 -12.61 -32.52 -9.31
C CYS A 770 -11.55 -33.62 -9.06
N PRO A 771 -10.80 -34.08 -10.08
CA PRO A 771 -9.63 -34.92 -9.88
C PRO A 771 -8.52 -34.12 -9.16
N PRO A 772 -7.62 -34.74 -8.37
CA PRO A 772 -6.54 -34.03 -7.69
C PRO A 772 -5.63 -33.19 -8.61
N SER A 773 -5.56 -33.53 -9.90
CA SER A 773 -4.81 -32.79 -10.94
C SER A 773 -5.48 -31.49 -11.40
N HIS A 774 -6.74 -31.19 -11.06
CA HIS A 774 -7.43 -29.98 -11.54
C HIS A 774 -6.67 -28.68 -11.26
N VAL A 775 -5.90 -28.63 -10.16
CA VAL A 775 -5.06 -27.47 -9.80
C VAL A 775 -4.09 -27.05 -10.90
N GLN A 776 -3.72 -27.96 -11.80
CA GLN A 776 -2.84 -27.70 -12.95
C GLN A 776 -3.53 -26.89 -14.07
N TYR A 777 -4.87 -26.85 -14.07
CA TYR A 777 -5.68 -26.40 -15.20
C TYR A 777 -6.70 -25.34 -14.83
N VAL A 778 -6.71 -24.85 -13.59
CA VAL A 778 -7.58 -23.76 -13.11
C VAL A 778 -6.75 -22.50 -12.86
N ASN A 779 -7.39 -21.32 -12.89
CA ASN A 779 -6.70 -20.05 -12.67
C ASN A 779 -6.03 -20.01 -11.27
N PRO A 780 -4.68 -19.93 -11.19
CA PRO A 780 -3.94 -20.08 -9.94
C PRO A 780 -4.19 -18.94 -8.94
N PHE A 781 -4.69 -17.77 -9.38
CA PHE A 781 -5.07 -16.68 -8.48
C PHE A 781 -6.21 -17.10 -7.51
N LEU A 782 -7.07 -18.03 -7.94
CA LEU A 782 -8.18 -18.56 -7.15
C LEU A 782 -7.72 -19.39 -5.93
N ALA A 783 -6.44 -19.77 -5.84
CA ALA A 783 -5.87 -20.31 -4.61
C ALA A 783 -6.03 -19.34 -3.43
N SER A 784 -6.11 -18.03 -3.68
CA SER A 784 -6.41 -17.00 -2.67
C SER A 784 -7.85 -17.11 -2.15
N THR A 785 -8.82 -17.44 -3.03
CA THR A 785 -10.22 -17.71 -2.65
C THR A 785 -10.35 -19.01 -1.86
N ILE A 786 -9.59 -20.05 -2.25
CA ILE A 786 -9.54 -21.33 -1.53
C ILE A 786 -8.92 -21.13 -0.14
N TRP A 787 -7.91 -20.26 -0.01
CA TRP A 787 -7.38 -19.84 1.28
C TRP A 787 -8.40 -19.07 2.13
N LEU A 788 -9.19 -18.16 1.54
CA LEU A 788 -10.26 -17.45 2.26
C LEU A 788 -11.33 -18.42 2.76
N ALA A 789 -11.70 -19.42 1.96
CA ALA A 789 -12.64 -20.46 2.35
C ALA A 789 -12.08 -21.35 3.49
N ALA A 790 -10.77 -21.63 3.49
CA ALA A 790 -10.10 -22.30 4.59
C ALA A 790 -10.12 -21.45 5.88
N ALA A 791 -9.78 -20.16 5.77
CA ALA A 791 -9.84 -19.20 6.89
C ALA A 791 -11.26 -19.08 7.47
N ALA A 792 -12.30 -19.13 6.63
CA ALA A 792 -13.69 -19.17 7.07
C ALA A 792 -14.03 -20.40 7.93
N GLN A 793 -13.49 -21.58 7.59
CA GLN A 793 -13.65 -22.79 8.42
C GLN A 793 -12.85 -22.71 9.72
N VAL A 794 -11.66 -22.09 9.73
CA VAL A 794 -10.91 -21.84 10.97
C VAL A 794 -11.67 -20.87 11.89
N ALA A 795 -12.23 -19.80 11.36
CA ALA A 795 -13.02 -18.82 12.12
C ALA A 795 -14.35 -19.41 12.64
N SER A 796 -15.02 -20.28 11.86
CA SER A 796 -16.29 -20.89 12.26
C SER A 796 -16.17 -21.78 13.51
N LYS A 797 -15.01 -22.44 13.71
CA LYS A 797 -14.70 -23.21 14.93
C LYS A 797 -14.66 -22.35 16.21
N SER A 798 -14.45 -21.04 16.09
CA SER A 798 -14.32 -20.12 17.24
C SER A 798 -15.51 -19.16 17.41
N PHE A 799 -16.15 -18.75 16.31
CA PHE A 799 -17.21 -17.73 16.31
C PHE A 799 -18.52 -18.18 15.68
N GLY A 800 -18.57 -19.39 15.11
CA GLY A 800 -19.80 -19.99 14.59
C GLY A 800 -20.86 -20.20 15.67
N SER A 801 -22.06 -20.58 15.26
CA SER A 801 -23.13 -20.92 16.19
C SER A 801 -22.97 -22.33 16.75
N ALA A 802 -23.71 -22.66 17.81
CA ALA A 802 -23.73 -24.00 18.39
C ALA A 802 -24.21 -25.12 17.42
N LEU A 803 -24.65 -24.76 16.21
CA LEU A 803 -25.01 -25.68 15.13
C LEU A 803 -23.82 -26.03 14.21
N VAL A 804 -22.71 -25.29 14.28
CA VAL A 804 -21.50 -25.55 13.48
C VAL A 804 -20.74 -26.73 14.08
N ASN A 805 -20.83 -27.89 13.43
CA ASN A 805 -20.13 -29.09 13.85
C ASN A 805 -18.61 -28.95 13.55
N SER A 806 -17.80 -28.72 14.59
CA SER A 806 -16.33 -28.56 14.46
C SER A 806 -15.69 -29.66 13.61
N ARG A 807 -16.10 -30.93 13.78
CA ARG A 807 -15.51 -32.05 13.01
C ARG A 807 -15.72 -31.94 11.50
N VAL A 808 -16.79 -31.26 11.08
CA VAL A 808 -17.06 -30.97 9.66
C VAL A 808 -16.23 -29.77 9.21
N ALA A 809 -16.05 -28.73 10.04
CA ALA A 809 -15.15 -27.62 9.74
C ALA A 809 -13.68 -28.08 9.64
N ASP A 810 -13.23 -28.96 10.54
CA ASP A 810 -11.91 -29.63 10.50
C ASP A 810 -11.76 -30.46 9.21
N SER A 811 -12.71 -31.35 8.90
CA SER A 811 -12.66 -32.17 7.68
C SER A 811 -12.75 -31.34 6.37
N ASN A 812 -13.43 -30.20 6.39
CA ASN A 812 -13.45 -29.25 5.26
C ASN A 812 -12.10 -28.52 5.12
N LEU A 813 -11.45 -28.19 6.24
CA LEU A 813 -10.14 -27.56 6.28
C LEU A 813 -9.06 -28.49 5.69
N ASP A 814 -9.11 -29.80 5.97
CA ASP A 814 -8.22 -30.81 5.38
C ASP A 814 -8.29 -30.81 3.83
N VAL A 815 -9.50 -30.70 3.26
CA VAL A 815 -9.72 -30.64 1.80
C VAL A 815 -9.08 -29.37 1.21
N PHE A 816 -9.26 -28.22 1.86
CA PHE A 816 -8.65 -26.97 1.42
C PHE A 816 -7.13 -26.97 1.57
N GLN A 817 -6.58 -27.47 2.67
CA GLN A 817 -5.14 -27.59 2.86
C GLN A 817 -4.51 -28.53 1.81
N THR A 818 -5.18 -29.64 1.48
CA THR A 818 -4.75 -30.57 0.43
C THR A 818 -4.73 -29.89 -0.95
N ASN A 819 -5.76 -29.10 -1.27
CA ASN A 819 -5.81 -28.33 -2.51
C ASN A 819 -4.68 -27.29 -2.58
N LEU A 820 -4.52 -26.46 -1.55
CA LEU A 820 -3.47 -25.44 -1.45
C LEU A 820 -2.06 -26.05 -1.51
N ASN A 821 -1.83 -27.22 -0.88
CA ASN A 821 -0.57 -27.94 -0.99
C ASN A 821 -0.25 -28.34 -2.44
N SER A 822 -1.25 -28.84 -3.16
CA SER A 822 -1.12 -29.22 -4.58
C SER A 822 -0.89 -27.98 -5.47
N SER A 823 -1.60 -26.87 -5.23
CA SER A 823 -1.41 -25.60 -5.93
C SER A 823 0.00 -25.02 -5.72
N VAL A 824 0.51 -25.02 -4.48
CA VAL A 824 1.90 -24.59 -4.21
C VAL A 824 2.89 -25.52 -4.91
N SER A 825 2.69 -26.85 -4.84
CA SER A 825 3.61 -27.82 -5.44
C SER A 825 3.74 -27.68 -6.96
N PHE A 826 2.66 -27.36 -7.67
CA PHE A 826 2.67 -27.26 -9.14
C PHE A 826 3.02 -25.86 -9.66
N TRP A 827 2.42 -24.81 -9.08
CA TRP A 827 2.59 -23.44 -9.56
C TRP A 827 3.74 -22.67 -8.90
N GLY A 828 4.12 -23.04 -7.67
CA GLY A 828 5.02 -22.22 -6.84
C GLY A 828 4.31 -21.06 -6.15
N VAL A 829 2.99 -21.19 -5.89
CA VAL A 829 2.23 -20.22 -5.08
C VAL A 829 2.89 -20.04 -3.70
N SER A 830 2.89 -18.82 -3.18
CA SER A 830 3.63 -18.48 -1.95
C SER A 830 3.19 -19.32 -0.73
N ASP A 831 4.10 -20.11 -0.14
CA ASP A 831 3.88 -20.85 1.12
C ASP A 831 3.40 -19.95 2.28
N THR A 832 3.59 -18.64 2.17
CA THR A 832 2.99 -17.61 3.04
C THR A 832 1.48 -17.80 3.27
N LEU A 833 0.74 -18.36 2.30
CA LEU A 833 -0.68 -18.71 2.48
C LEU A 833 -0.83 -19.80 3.57
N LYS A 834 -0.09 -20.91 3.46
CA LYS A 834 -0.09 -22.00 4.47
C LYS A 834 0.33 -21.47 5.85
N ILE A 835 1.40 -20.67 5.87
CA ILE A 835 1.94 -20.05 7.10
C ILE A 835 0.89 -19.15 7.77
N LYS A 836 0.22 -18.27 7.01
CA LYS A 836 -0.83 -17.40 7.56
C LYS A 836 -2.06 -18.19 8.04
N LEU A 837 -2.42 -19.29 7.38
CA LEU A 837 -3.52 -20.16 7.82
C LEU A 837 -3.20 -20.83 9.17
N GLY A 838 -1.99 -21.38 9.32
CA GLY A 838 -1.53 -21.98 10.57
C GLY A 838 -1.38 -20.97 11.72
N ILE A 839 -0.96 -19.73 11.43
CA ILE A 839 -0.94 -18.63 12.41
C ILE A 839 -2.35 -18.26 12.86
N LEU A 840 -3.30 -18.14 11.92
CA LEU A 840 -4.71 -17.83 12.22
C LEU A 840 -5.32 -18.91 13.12
N GLU A 841 -5.13 -20.19 12.79
CA GLU A 841 -5.60 -21.32 13.59
C GLU A 841 -4.96 -21.36 14.99
N SER A 842 -3.65 -21.12 15.08
CA SER A 842 -2.94 -21.08 16.36
C SER A 842 -3.44 -19.95 17.26
N LYS A 843 -3.64 -18.74 16.70
CA LYS A 843 -4.19 -17.58 17.43
C LYS A 843 -5.60 -17.88 17.95
N LEU A 844 -6.51 -18.30 17.08
CA LEU A 844 -7.91 -18.54 17.44
C LEU A 844 -8.10 -19.73 18.40
N LYS A 845 -7.23 -20.74 18.31
CA LYS A 845 -7.15 -21.80 19.32
C LYS A 845 -6.73 -21.26 20.70
N SER A 846 -5.66 -20.45 20.77
CA SER A 846 -5.21 -19.89 22.06
C SER A 846 -6.28 -19.04 22.75
N PHE A 847 -7.08 -18.30 21.97
CA PHE A 847 -8.21 -17.51 22.48
C PHE A 847 -9.32 -18.39 23.09
N THR A 848 -9.66 -19.52 22.44
CA THR A 848 -10.71 -20.45 22.90
C THR A 848 -10.27 -21.46 23.96
N GLU A 849 -8.96 -21.56 24.23
CA GLU A 849 -8.41 -22.35 25.35
C GLU A 849 -8.35 -21.51 26.64
N ASN A 850 -8.02 -20.21 26.56
CA ASN A 850 -8.04 -19.30 27.71
C ASN A 850 -9.44 -19.20 28.36
N ASP A 851 -10.52 -19.13 27.56
CA ASP A 851 -11.93 -19.18 28.00
C ASP A 851 -12.22 -20.32 29.02
N LYS A 852 -11.53 -21.46 28.90
CA LYS A 852 -11.79 -22.66 29.72
C LYS A 852 -11.03 -22.68 31.05
N SER A 853 -10.13 -21.73 31.27
CA SER A 853 -9.30 -21.63 32.49
C SER A 853 -9.98 -20.92 33.67
N GLY A 854 -11.22 -20.43 33.47
CA GLY A 854 -11.97 -19.60 34.41
C GLY A 854 -12.49 -20.27 35.70
N PHE A 855 -11.60 -20.89 36.49
CA PHE A 855 -11.82 -21.12 37.92
C PHE A 855 -10.85 -20.22 38.71
N GLY A 856 -11.41 -19.28 39.48
CA GLY A 856 -10.65 -18.20 40.11
C GLY A 856 -9.64 -18.67 41.18
N PRO A 857 -8.65 -17.82 41.53
CA PRO A 857 -7.58 -18.15 42.46
C PRO A 857 -8.13 -18.34 43.89
N SER A 858 -8.42 -19.59 44.26
CA SER A 858 -8.87 -19.91 45.61
C SER A 858 -7.76 -19.71 46.64
N SER A 859 -8.03 -18.91 47.67
CA SER A 859 -7.06 -18.58 48.71
C SER A 859 -6.81 -19.77 49.64
N GLN A 860 -5.72 -20.52 49.42
CA GLN A 860 -5.24 -21.52 50.37
C GLN A 860 -3.97 -21.05 51.08
N ARG A 861 -4.01 -21.15 52.42
CA ARG A 861 -2.93 -20.75 53.32
C ARG A 861 -1.83 -21.80 53.33
N LEU A 862 -0.58 -21.39 53.48
CA LEU A 862 0.52 -22.27 53.88
C LEU A 862 0.26 -22.85 55.28
N PRO A 863 0.41 -24.17 55.47
CA PRO A 863 0.78 -24.78 56.75
C PRO A 863 2.29 -25.10 56.78
N LEU A 864 2.91 -25.07 57.96
CA LEU A 864 4.31 -25.51 58.14
C LEU A 864 4.40 -27.01 58.49
N ASP A 865 5.64 -27.52 58.35
CA ASP A 865 6.29 -28.61 59.09
C ASP A 865 6.08 -30.11 58.73
N ARG A 866 7.22 -30.71 58.34
CA ARG A 866 7.77 -32.06 58.70
C ARG A 866 7.33 -33.35 57.97
N VAL A 867 8.20 -33.79 57.04
CA VAL A 867 9.15 -34.95 57.19
C VAL A 867 8.58 -36.26 57.79
N PRO A 868 8.62 -37.44 57.10
CA PRO A 868 9.90 -38.17 56.95
C PRO A 868 10.16 -39.12 55.73
N ASN A 869 11.46 -39.32 55.46
CA ASN A 869 12.22 -40.52 55.04
C ASN A 869 12.00 -41.34 53.73
N ARG A 870 13.12 -41.45 52.96
CA ARG A 870 13.88 -42.63 52.43
C ARG A 870 13.21 -44.01 52.30
N PRO A 871 13.57 -44.81 51.26
CA PRO A 871 14.89 -45.52 51.15
C PRO A 871 15.74 -45.07 49.91
N GLU A 872 17.03 -45.36 49.66
CA GLU A 872 17.94 -46.54 49.88
C GLU A 872 17.66 -47.73 48.94
N GLU A 873 18.59 -48.39 48.21
CA GLU A 873 20.00 -48.17 47.75
C GLU A 873 20.11 -48.71 46.28
N VAL A 874 21.21 -48.74 45.48
CA VAL A 874 22.52 -49.44 45.61
C VAL A 874 23.51 -48.95 44.50
N SER A 875 24.83 -49.12 44.72
CA SER A 875 25.99 -48.74 43.87
C SER A 875 26.13 -49.44 42.49
N VAL A 876 27.05 -49.06 41.59
CA VAL A 876 28.48 -49.51 41.53
C VAL A 876 29.38 -48.62 40.62
N GLN A 877 30.68 -48.55 40.95
CA GLN A 877 31.95 -48.19 40.21
C GLN A 877 31.88 -47.94 38.67
N GLY A 878 32.71 -47.14 37.98
CA GLY A 878 33.97 -46.37 38.19
C GLY A 878 34.55 -45.98 36.80
N SER A 879 35.73 -45.36 36.53
CA SER A 879 36.79 -44.63 37.27
C SER A 879 37.76 -43.93 36.24
N HIS A 880 38.76 -43.12 36.69
CA HIS A 880 40.04 -42.66 36.02
C HIS A 880 40.13 -42.34 34.49
N SER A 881 40.87 -41.32 33.98
CA SER A 881 41.74 -40.26 34.55
C SER A 881 42.20 -39.25 33.44
N LEU A 882 42.54 -37.99 33.82
CA LEU A 882 43.52 -37.02 33.23
C LEU A 882 43.44 -36.65 31.70
N VAL A 883 43.34 -35.40 31.20
CA VAL A 883 44.13 -34.13 31.36
C VAL A 883 45.56 -34.24 30.75
N PRO A 884 46.13 -33.28 29.94
CA PRO A 884 45.74 -31.87 29.65
C PRO A 884 45.75 -31.35 28.17
N ASN A 885 45.00 -30.24 27.96
CA ASN A 885 45.31 -28.94 27.30
C ASN A 885 46.60 -28.70 26.45
N GLU A 886 46.49 -28.00 25.28
CA GLU A 886 47.57 -27.15 24.70
C GLU A 886 47.09 -26.07 23.67
N ARG A 887 47.94 -25.07 23.34
CA ARG A 887 47.70 -23.94 22.39
C ARG A 887 49.00 -23.49 21.66
N PRO A 888 48.91 -23.01 20.40
CA PRO A 888 49.70 -21.91 19.82
C PRO A 888 48.79 -20.74 19.32
N THR A 889 49.14 -19.55 18.77
CA THR A 889 50.36 -18.85 18.25
C THR A 889 50.79 -19.25 16.81
N ASN A 890 51.48 -18.45 15.95
CA ASN A 890 51.79 -17.00 15.78
C ASN A 890 52.24 -16.80 14.28
N THR A 891 52.41 -15.64 13.60
CA THR A 891 52.40 -14.18 13.91
C THR A 891 52.01 -13.32 12.67
N TRP A 892 52.15 -11.99 12.75
CA TRP A 892 52.01 -10.94 11.70
C TRP A 892 53.01 -10.98 10.52
N MET A 893 52.67 -10.34 9.37
CA MET A 893 53.47 -9.31 8.63
C MET A 893 52.75 -8.70 7.40
N ASP A 894 53.34 -7.65 6.78
CA ASP A 894 52.71 -6.61 5.92
C ASP A 894 52.84 -6.79 4.37
N GLY A 895 52.14 -5.94 3.57
CA GLY A 895 52.60 -5.60 2.18
C GLY A 895 51.58 -5.11 1.10
N ASN A 896 51.61 -3.80 0.77
CA ASN A 896 51.26 -3.10 -0.49
C ASN A 896 50.04 -3.44 -1.42
N GLU A 897 49.04 -2.55 -1.40
CA GLU A 897 48.66 -1.55 -2.44
C GLU A 897 48.40 -1.85 -3.97
N GLN A 898 47.37 -1.16 -4.49
CA GLN A 898 47.06 -0.72 -5.90
C GLN A 898 46.18 -1.56 -6.89
N TYR A 899 44.89 -1.17 -6.94
CA TYR A 899 44.10 -0.70 -8.12
C TYR A 899 43.52 -1.61 -9.25
N VAL A 900 42.31 -1.18 -9.69
CA VAL A 900 41.58 -1.38 -10.98
C VAL A 900 40.51 -2.51 -11.11
N HIS A 901 39.24 -2.06 -11.11
CA HIS A 901 37.99 -2.58 -11.72
C HIS A 901 37.50 -4.05 -11.61
N ASN A 902 36.20 -4.13 -11.26
CA ASN A 902 35.14 -5.01 -11.77
C ASN A 902 35.36 -6.55 -11.81
N MET A 903 34.52 -7.28 -11.07
CA MET A 903 33.43 -8.04 -11.71
C MET A 903 32.30 -8.40 -10.74
N TRP A 904 31.15 -8.81 -11.29
CA TRP A 904 30.02 -9.35 -10.54
C TRP A 904 30.22 -10.85 -10.21
N ALA A 905 29.42 -11.33 -9.26
CA ALA A 905 29.18 -12.73 -8.91
C ALA A 905 30.34 -13.52 -8.28
N ASP A 906 30.25 -13.74 -6.97
CA ASP A 906 30.12 -15.11 -6.47
C ASP A 906 28.96 -15.16 -5.46
N SER A 907 28.28 -16.30 -5.38
CA SER A 907 27.05 -16.48 -4.60
C SER A 907 27.09 -17.80 -3.84
N ARG A 908 27.48 -17.74 -2.57
CA ARG A 908 27.27 -18.78 -1.56
C ARG A 908 27.49 -18.19 -0.17
N PHE A 909 26.45 -18.26 0.66
CA PHE A 909 26.57 -18.19 2.12
C PHE A 909 25.54 -19.14 2.70
N ASP A 910 26.00 -20.32 3.10
CA ASP A 910 25.25 -21.19 4.00
C ASP A 910 25.19 -20.52 5.38
N LEU A 911 24.02 -20.53 6.02
CA LEU A 911 23.83 -20.09 7.40
C LEU A 911 23.11 -21.19 8.20
N PRO A 912 23.55 -21.47 9.44
CA PRO A 912 23.07 -22.63 10.20
C PRO A 912 21.72 -22.36 10.90
N ASN A 913 20.94 -23.43 11.10
CA ASN A 913 19.73 -23.43 11.91
C ASN A 913 20.02 -23.07 13.38
N SER A 914 19.57 -21.90 13.86
CA SER A 914 19.12 -21.71 15.26
C SER A 914 18.36 -20.39 15.46
N SER A 915 17.53 -20.33 16.51
CA SER A 915 16.69 -19.21 16.96
C SER A 915 15.63 -18.68 15.98
N LEU A 916 14.35 -18.76 16.38
CA LEU A 916 13.27 -17.99 15.76
C LEU A 916 13.32 -16.54 16.24
N VAL A 917 13.41 -15.58 15.33
CA VAL A 917 13.30 -14.13 15.62
C VAL A 917 12.43 -13.47 14.55
N ASP A 918 11.45 -12.70 15.01
CA ASP A 918 10.46 -11.85 14.31
C ASP A 918 10.52 -11.72 12.77
N MET A 919 9.73 -12.54 12.07
CA MET A 919 9.37 -12.29 10.67
C MET A 919 8.21 -11.29 10.55
N ASN A 920 8.53 -10.06 10.12
CA ASN A 920 7.56 -9.06 9.65
C ASN A 920 6.70 -9.65 8.50
N LEU A 921 5.38 -9.82 8.71
CA LEU A 921 4.52 -10.67 7.84
C LEU A 921 3.31 -9.97 7.17
N ASN A 922 3.35 -8.64 7.04
CA ASN A 922 2.35 -7.87 6.27
C ASN A 922 2.63 -7.89 4.76
N LEU A 923 2.48 -9.09 4.17
CA LEU A 923 2.64 -9.36 2.74
C LEU A 923 1.38 -9.89 2.03
N TRP A 924 0.32 -10.22 2.77
CA TRP A 924 -1.00 -10.59 2.24
C TRP A 924 -2.07 -10.07 3.21
N GLY A 925 -2.96 -9.20 2.72
CA GLY A 925 -3.85 -8.37 3.54
C GLY A 925 -5.20 -9.01 3.83
N TRP A 926 -5.21 -10.10 4.61
CA TRP A 926 -6.44 -10.79 5.03
C TRP A 926 -6.36 -11.31 6.46
N GLY A 927 -7.38 -11.04 7.27
CA GLY A 927 -7.82 -11.83 8.41
C GLY A 927 -7.04 -11.71 9.73
N ILE A 928 -5.73 -11.43 9.73
CA ILE A 928 -4.98 -11.31 11.00
C ILE A 928 -5.15 -9.92 11.62
N ASP A 929 -5.06 -8.86 10.84
CA ASP A 929 -5.08 -7.49 11.38
C ASP A 929 -6.48 -7.13 11.90
N GLU A 930 -7.57 -7.49 11.21
CA GLU A 930 -8.96 -7.20 11.64
C GLU A 930 -9.33 -7.85 12.98
N LEU A 931 -8.91 -9.09 13.22
CA LEU A 931 -9.12 -9.74 14.53
C LEU A 931 -8.35 -9.06 15.66
N MET A 932 -7.31 -8.27 15.35
CA MET A 932 -6.58 -7.43 16.31
C MET A 932 -7.16 -6.01 16.42
N THR A 933 -7.74 -5.46 15.34
CA THR A 933 -8.43 -4.14 15.36
C THR A 933 -9.68 -4.19 16.23
N TYR A 934 -10.39 -5.32 16.24
CA TYR A 934 -11.63 -5.50 16.98
C TYR A 934 -11.50 -6.39 18.23
N GLY A 935 -10.49 -7.25 18.30
CA GLY A 935 -10.12 -7.95 19.53
C GLY A 935 -9.33 -7.03 20.44
N GLY A 936 -10.02 -6.25 21.27
CA GLY A 936 -9.45 -5.25 22.18
C GLY A 936 -8.60 -5.81 23.32
N ILE A 937 -7.50 -6.48 23.00
CA ILE A 937 -6.45 -6.90 23.93
C ILE A 937 -5.33 -5.84 23.91
N GLU A 938 -4.91 -5.43 25.10
CA GLU A 938 -3.99 -4.31 25.37
C GLU A 938 -2.50 -4.70 25.24
#